data_AF-Q9VPZ5-F1
#
_entry.id   AF-Q9VPZ5-F1
#
_cell.length_a   1.000
_cell.length_b   1.000
_cell.length_c   1.000
_cell.angle_alpha   90.00
_cell.angle_beta   90.00
_cell.angle_gamma   90.00
#
_symmetry.space_group_name_H-M   'P 1'
#
loop_
_entity.id
_entity.type
_entity.pdbx_description
1 polymer ?
#
loop_
_entity_poly.entity_id
_entity_poly.type
_entity_poly.pdbx_seq_one_letter_code
_entity_poly.pdbx_strand_id
1 'polypeptide(L)'
;MQSQLKRNTLLLLLLSVVILASCKSGGDAHVRVKRIVGGKQSKAPPVDDPVIFARLFDRDARVEGFRNPSTGIYSFLGMHYAEPPVGPLRYSRPVYKRLAGDFNATKHGPPCIQPHPQFPQRIIGDEDCLLLNVYTPQMPDETTGLPVFVWIHPGGYRYGSAAQYDATPMAQRGAIVVAPQYRLGSLGIMGDGTKQFDGNLAMFDLAAALRWVTDYISYFGGNPKQVQAIGHGSGAASAMYLSMSPTSRSAGDVHGVVAMSGTALSQYAMDKEPVQSVQEVAKINGCPTGNELEIVNCLRSKSAEDIIKNDDKVQTERLAGRALVKGLTGNVGFQPHIESEDDGRALPSLIVGEPEQQLKSSNFSGIPLLTGVTKHETANSVTVETIEKVFGSAEQFLGSLSDSLNKLTSFLKIDKLTGQIAKPELPGLTSVLTPTLQDVWKVPQALNVDQVLSKVVESTTDVLFNLPAVLTTQVWSRLAPAFMYSFEYNGTKSKGINFLKGLPIVSETAHDKPETVGHGDEIGYMFDANDIFGNPMEETRLTSAEDLKVRNNLIDLLVKFANKDKEEGGKSSIFQSVTGKATPFIKIDTKLQTSNDFRFCELSVLGASLSPLSSTSCAGLGNLLGQLGSLGGGLGGTLGGVGSTLGLGGNGGGGKRGGLGLGIL
;
A
#
# COMPACT_ATOMS: atom_id res chain seq x y z
N MET A 1 -9.46 -41.37 71.23
CA MET A 1 -9.36 -40.82 69.85
C MET A 1 -8.24 -41.42 68.99
N GLN A 2 -7.00 -41.59 69.48
CA GLN A 2 -5.89 -42.11 68.66
C GLN A 2 -6.09 -43.55 68.12
N SER A 3 -6.82 -44.43 68.80
CA SER A 3 -7.05 -45.80 68.31
C SER A 3 -8.06 -45.87 67.14
N GLN A 4 -9.06 -44.98 67.10
CA GLN A 4 -10.00 -44.90 65.98
C GLN A 4 -9.34 -44.36 64.72
N LEU A 5 -8.41 -43.39 64.84
CA LEU A 5 -7.71 -42.83 63.69
C LEU A 5 -6.82 -43.87 62.99
N LYS A 6 -6.11 -44.72 63.77
CA LYS A 6 -5.33 -45.85 63.23
C LYS A 6 -6.19 -46.90 62.54
N ARG A 7 -7.39 -47.16 63.06
CA ARG A 7 -8.33 -48.12 62.47
C ARG A 7 -8.86 -47.62 61.12
N ASN A 8 -9.18 -46.32 61.02
CA ASN A 8 -9.65 -45.73 59.76
C ASN A 8 -8.53 -45.61 58.71
N THR A 9 -7.29 -45.32 59.11
CA THR A 9 -6.15 -45.31 58.16
C THR A 9 -5.84 -46.72 57.63
N LEU A 10 -5.91 -47.74 58.49
CA LEU A 10 -5.72 -49.12 58.05
C LEU A 10 -6.85 -49.57 57.11
N LEU A 11 -8.10 -49.16 57.38
CA LEU A 11 -9.23 -49.46 56.50
C LEU A 11 -9.10 -48.77 55.13
N LEU A 12 -8.63 -47.51 55.11
CA LEU A 12 -8.38 -46.76 53.87
C LEU A 12 -7.21 -47.35 53.06
N LEU A 13 -6.15 -47.83 53.73
CA LEU A 13 -5.04 -48.55 53.10
C LEU A 13 -5.48 -49.92 52.54
N LEU A 14 -6.33 -50.64 53.27
CA LEU A 14 -6.89 -51.89 52.77
C LEU A 14 -7.83 -51.65 51.59
N LEU A 15 -8.66 -50.60 51.62
CA LEU A 15 -9.50 -50.22 50.48
C LEU A 15 -8.67 -49.82 49.26
N SER A 16 -7.59 -49.05 49.43
CA SER A 16 -6.73 -48.66 48.31
C SER A 16 -5.99 -49.86 47.71
N VAL A 17 -5.54 -50.81 48.54
CA VAL A 17 -4.93 -52.06 48.07
C VAL A 17 -5.96 -52.95 47.35
N VAL A 18 -7.21 -53.04 47.83
CA VAL A 18 -8.27 -53.81 47.15
C VAL A 18 -8.67 -53.17 45.82
N ILE A 19 -8.73 -51.83 45.73
CA ILE A 19 -8.99 -51.12 44.48
C ILE A 19 -7.82 -51.33 43.49
N LEU A 20 -6.57 -51.27 43.97
CA LEU A 20 -5.38 -51.52 43.14
C LEU A 20 -5.23 -52.99 42.72
N ALA A 21 -5.64 -53.94 43.56
CA ALA A 21 -5.60 -55.38 43.26
C ALA A 21 -6.76 -55.81 42.35
N SER A 22 -7.94 -55.19 42.47
CA SER A 22 -9.10 -55.48 41.60
C SER A 22 -8.92 -54.93 40.17
N CYS A 23 -7.98 -54.01 39.96
CA CYS A 23 -7.56 -53.57 38.63
C CYS A 23 -6.49 -54.48 37.97
N LYS A 24 -6.15 -55.63 38.56
CA LYS A 24 -5.27 -56.64 37.96
C LYS A 24 -6.00 -57.97 37.73
N SER A 25 -7.16 -57.92 37.10
CA SER A 25 -7.67 -59.07 36.34
C SER A 25 -7.45 -58.79 34.87
N GLY A 26 -6.80 -59.74 34.18
CA GLY A 26 -6.35 -59.64 32.80
C GLY A 26 -7.48 -59.43 31.80
N GLY A 27 -7.96 -58.19 31.71
CA GLY A 27 -8.55 -57.70 30.47
C GLY A 27 -7.44 -57.67 29.45
N ASP A 28 -7.61 -58.47 28.40
CA ASP A 28 -6.78 -58.45 27.20
C ASP A 28 -6.24 -57.05 26.98
N ALA A 29 -4.92 -56.92 26.87
CA ALA A 29 -4.32 -55.71 26.35
C ALA A 29 -5.13 -55.37 25.11
N HIS A 30 -5.94 -54.30 25.17
CA HIS A 30 -6.53 -53.70 24.00
C HIS A 30 -5.34 -53.15 23.23
N VAL A 31 -4.65 -54.04 22.51
CA VAL A 31 -3.85 -53.70 21.36
C VAL A 31 -4.76 -52.78 20.60
N ARG A 32 -4.31 -51.54 20.42
CA ARG A 32 -4.98 -50.56 19.58
C ARG A 32 -4.88 -51.12 18.16
N VAL A 33 -5.72 -52.10 17.84
CA VAL A 33 -5.85 -52.62 16.50
C VAL A 33 -6.36 -51.43 15.73
N LYS A 34 -5.55 -50.93 14.79
CA LYS A 34 -6.08 -50.14 13.68
C LYS A 34 -7.12 -51.06 13.03
N ARG A 35 -8.38 -50.95 13.45
CA ARG A 35 -9.49 -51.40 12.64
C ARG A 35 -9.43 -50.49 11.43
N ILE A 36 -8.75 -50.94 10.39
CA ILE A 36 -8.98 -50.44 9.06
C ILE A 36 -10.45 -50.80 8.83
N VAL A 37 -11.34 -49.83 9.03
CA VAL A 37 -12.71 -49.94 8.53
C VAL A 37 -12.55 -50.10 7.02
N GLY A 38 -12.60 -51.36 6.56
CA GLY A 38 -12.44 -51.77 5.18
C GLY A 38 -13.66 -51.40 4.33
N GLY A 39 -14.11 -50.14 4.41
CA GLY A 39 -14.95 -49.56 3.38
C GLY A 39 -14.06 -49.17 2.21
N LYS A 40 -14.56 -49.35 0.97
CA LYS A 40 -14.00 -48.60 -0.16
C LYS A 40 -13.99 -47.13 0.26
N GLN A 41 -12.86 -46.45 0.12
CA GLN A 41 -12.82 -45.00 0.29
C GLN A 41 -13.97 -44.42 -0.53
N SER A 42 -14.89 -43.70 0.12
CA SER A 42 -15.98 -43.06 -0.60
C SER A 42 -15.37 -42.22 -1.72
N LYS A 43 -16.04 -42.16 -2.87
CA LYS A 43 -15.67 -41.18 -3.89
C LYS A 43 -15.60 -39.81 -3.21
N ALA A 44 -14.59 -39.02 -3.56
CA ALA A 44 -14.55 -37.63 -3.13
C ALA A 44 -15.89 -36.98 -3.53
N PRO A 45 -16.46 -36.12 -2.69
CA PRO A 45 -17.64 -35.35 -3.06
C PRO A 45 -17.40 -34.63 -4.40
N PRO A 46 -18.44 -34.44 -5.22
CA PRO A 46 -18.30 -33.66 -6.44
C PRO A 46 -17.78 -32.26 -6.11
N VAL A 47 -17.01 -31.69 -7.04
CA VAL A 47 -16.57 -30.30 -6.94
C VAL A 47 -17.80 -29.41 -7.09
N ASP A 48 -17.95 -28.41 -6.23
CA ASP A 48 -19.06 -27.46 -6.31
C ASP A 48 -19.02 -26.69 -7.63
N ASP A 49 -20.20 -26.49 -8.23
CA ASP A 49 -20.34 -25.66 -9.41
C ASP A 49 -19.99 -24.20 -9.07
N PRO A 50 -19.40 -23.43 -10.00
CA PRO A 50 -19.04 -22.02 -9.79
C PRO A 50 -20.28 -21.11 -9.83
N VAL A 51 -21.31 -21.42 -9.04
CA VAL A 51 -22.59 -20.72 -9.00
C VAL A 51 -22.92 -20.37 -7.56
N ILE A 52 -23.25 -19.10 -7.30
CA ILE A 52 -23.82 -18.67 -6.02
C ILE A 52 -25.31 -18.36 -6.18
N PHE A 53 -26.06 -18.62 -5.11
CA PHE A 53 -27.45 -18.21 -4.97
C PHE A 53 -27.53 -17.27 -3.76
N ALA A 54 -27.75 -15.99 -4.03
CA ALA A 54 -27.88 -14.98 -2.99
C ALA A 54 -29.35 -14.62 -2.81
N ARG A 55 -29.80 -14.57 -1.54
CA ARG A 55 -31.14 -14.11 -1.18
C ARG A 55 -31.04 -13.02 -0.12
N LEU A 56 -31.16 -11.77 -0.55
CA LEU A 56 -31.01 -10.61 0.32
C LEU A 56 -31.93 -9.48 -0.15
N PHE A 57 -32.51 -8.72 0.80
CA PHE A 57 -33.40 -7.59 0.51
C PHE A 57 -34.59 -7.94 -0.42
N ASP A 58 -35.26 -9.06 -0.15
CA ASP A 58 -36.38 -9.58 -0.95
C ASP A 58 -36.06 -9.79 -2.44
N ARG A 59 -34.78 -10.04 -2.74
CA ARG A 59 -34.28 -10.35 -4.09
C ARG A 59 -33.57 -11.68 -4.07
N ASP A 60 -33.85 -12.46 -5.10
CA ASP A 60 -33.10 -13.67 -5.42
C ASP A 60 -32.15 -13.36 -6.58
N ALA A 61 -30.92 -13.82 -6.46
CA ALA A 61 -29.90 -13.70 -7.49
C ALA A 61 -29.18 -15.02 -7.69
N ARG A 62 -28.98 -15.41 -8.95
CA ARG A 62 -28.11 -16.51 -9.36
C ARG A 62 -26.95 -15.92 -10.12
N VAL A 63 -25.73 -16.08 -9.61
CA VAL A 63 -24.53 -15.58 -10.26
C VAL A 63 -23.67 -16.76 -10.67
N GLU A 64 -23.37 -16.84 -11.96
CA GLU A 64 -22.58 -17.91 -12.56
C GLU A 64 -21.19 -17.40 -12.93
N GLY A 65 -20.17 -17.89 -12.25
CA GLY A 65 -18.76 -17.65 -12.54
C GLY A 65 -18.14 -18.84 -13.28
N PHE A 66 -16.82 -18.96 -13.21
CA PHE A 66 -16.10 -20.14 -13.69
C PHE A 66 -15.08 -20.61 -12.66
N ARG A 67 -14.72 -21.89 -12.74
CA ARG A 67 -13.62 -22.47 -11.97
C ARG A 67 -12.47 -22.76 -12.91
N ASN A 68 -11.31 -22.16 -12.66
CA ASN A 68 -10.12 -22.46 -13.44
C ASN A 68 -9.67 -23.92 -13.12
N PRO A 69 -9.59 -24.81 -14.13
CA PRO A 69 -9.28 -26.22 -13.89
C PRO A 69 -7.84 -26.46 -13.44
N SER A 70 -6.89 -25.59 -13.80
CA SER A 70 -5.47 -25.76 -13.44
C SER A 70 -5.18 -25.24 -12.03
N THR A 71 -5.77 -24.11 -11.64
CA THR A 71 -5.51 -23.47 -10.35
C THR A 71 -6.53 -23.85 -9.27
N GLY A 72 -7.71 -24.30 -9.70
CA GLY A 72 -8.84 -24.62 -8.83
C GLY A 72 -9.61 -23.42 -8.29
N ILE A 73 -9.23 -22.20 -8.66
CA ILE A 73 -9.83 -20.95 -8.19
C ILE A 73 -11.16 -20.67 -8.90
N TYR A 74 -12.12 -20.20 -8.13
CA TYR A 74 -13.41 -19.72 -8.62
C TYR A 74 -13.34 -18.21 -8.85
N SER A 75 -13.82 -17.77 -10.01
CA SER A 75 -13.79 -16.37 -10.44
C SER A 75 -15.18 -15.91 -10.87
N PHE A 76 -15.61 -14.77 -10.33
CA PHE A 76 -16.85 -14.09 -10.66
C PHE A 76 -16.51 -12.65 -11.07
N LEU A 77 -16.67 -12.34 -12.34
CA LEU A 77 -16.12 -11.15 -12.97
C LEU A 77 -17.23 -10.21 -13.46
N GLY A 78 -16.94 -8.91 -13.46
CA GLY A 78 -17.79 -7.90 -14.11
C GLY A 78 -19.17 -7.71 -13.47
N MET A 79 -19.32 -7.88 -12.16
CA MET A 79 -20.60 -7.70 -11.45
C MET A 79 -20.81 -6.24 -11.06
N HIS A 80 -21.95 -5.64 -11.39
CA HIS A 80 -22.28 -4.29 -10.92
C HIS A 80 -22.51 -4.23 -9.41
N TYR A 81 -21.83 -3.28 -8.74
CA TYR A 81 -22.12 -2.91 -7.35
C TYR A 81 -22.87 -1.56 -7.25
N ALA A 82 -22.91 -0.79 -8.33
CA ALA A 82 -23.67 0.44 -8.46
C ALA A 82 -24.28 0.56 -9.87
N GLU A 83 -25.28 1.42 -10.02
CA GLU A 83 -25.87 1.72 -11.33
C GLU A 83 -24.87 2.46 -12.23
N PRO A 84 -24.96 2.28 -13.56
CA PRO A 84 -24.10 2.99 -14.51
C PRO A 84 -24.18 4.52 -14.29
N PRO A 85 -23.06 5.23 -14.03
CA PRO A 85 -23.03 6.65 -13.72
C PRO A 85 -23.16 7.56 -14.97
N VAL A 86 -24.10 7.24 -15.85
CA VAL A 86 -24.33 7.92 -17.13
C VAL A 86 -25.50 8.90 -17.10
N GLY A 87 -25.57 9.79 -18.09
CA GLY A 87 -26.69 10.72 -18.26
C GLY A 87 -26.91 11.58 -17.00
N PRO A 88 -28.12 11.58 -16.40
CA PRO A 88 -28.37 12.32 -15.16
C PRO A 88 -27.53 11.86 -13.95
N LEU A 89 -27.04 10.62 -13.95
CA LEU A 89 -26.18 10.08 -12.89
C LEU A 89 -24.71 10.49 -13.06
N ARG A 90 -24.31 11.04 -14.21
CA ARG A 90 -22.97 11.62 -14.38
C ARG A 90 -22.78 12.77 -13.41
N TYR A 91 -21.62 12.83 -12.77
CA TYR A 91 -21.28 13.76 -11.69
C TYR A 91 -22.13 13.64 -10.41
N SER A 92 -22.85 12.52 -10.24
CA SER A 92 -23.62 12.24 -9.04
C SER A 92 -22.96 11.11 -8.22
N ARG A 93 -23.21 11.08 -6.92
CA ARG A 93 -22.83 9.93 -6.05
C ARG A 93 -23.41 8.62 -6.63
N PRO A 94 -22.71 7.49 -6.49
CA PRO A 94 -23.16 6.22 -7.05
C PRO A 94 -24.50 5.81 -6.44
N VAL A 95 -25.37 5.24 -7.28
CA VAL A 95 -26.63 4.64 -6.84
C VAL A 95 -26.34 3.16 -6.58
N TYR A 96 -26.39 2.74 -5.31
CA TYR A 96 -26.08 1.36 -4.92
C TYR A 96 -26.99 0.35 -5.62
N LYS A 97 -26.39 -0.68 -6.23
CA LYS A 97 -27.09 -1.72 -6.98
C LYS A 97 -26.97 -3.06 -6.24
N ARG A 98 -28.13 -3.67 -6.00
CA ARG A 98 -28.25 -4.98 -5.34
C ARG A 98 -28.24 -6.09 -6.39
N LEU A 99 -27.67 -7.24 -6.05
CA LEU A 99 -27.76 -8.44 -6.90
C LEU A 99 -29.22 -8.85 -7.05
N ALA A 100 -29.63 -9.19 -8.27
CA ALA A 100 -30.97 -9.68 -8.59
C ALA A 100 -30.97 -10.42 -9.93
N GLY A 101 -31.80 -11.46 -10.04
CA GLY A 101 -31.97 -12.24 -11.26
C GLY A 101 -30.77 -13.12 -11.61
N ASP A 102 -30.73 -13.60 -12.85
CA ASP A 102 -29.65 -14.42 -13.37
C ASP A 102 -28.55 -13.55 -13.97
N PHE A 103 -27.32 -13.71 -13.48
CA PHE A 103 -26.16 -12.94 -13.93
C PHE A 103 -25.01 -13.87 -14.34
N ASN A 104 -24.49 -13.66 -15.55
CA ASN A 104 -23.30 -14.34 -16.05
C ASN A 104 -22.06 -13.50 -15.72
N ALA A 105 -21.28 -13.97 -14.75
CA ALA A 105 -20.07 -13.35 -14.25
C ALA A 105 -18.79 -14.05 -14.78
N THR A 106 -18.78 -14.56 -16.01
CA THR A 106 -17.59 -15.25 -16.57
C THR A 106 -16.64 -14.33 -17.34
N LYS A 107 -16.93 -13.03 -17.44
CA LYS A 107 -16.14 -12.08 -18.25
C LYS A 107 -15.88 -10.80 -17.46
N HIS A 108 -14.69 -10.24 -17.63
CA HIS A 108 -14.40 -8.92 -17.11
C HIS A 108 -15.32 -7.85 -17.72
N GLY A 109 -15.68 -6.88 -16.89
CA GLY A 109 -16.26 -5.63 -17.35
C GLY A 109 -15.23 -4.73 -18.04
N PRO A 110 -15.68 -3.69 -18.77
CA PRO A 110 -14.77 -2.72 -19.36
C PRO A 110 -13.97 -1.95 -18.28
N PRO A 111 -12.78 -1.42 -18.63
CA PRO A 111 -12.16 -0.37 -17.83
C PRO A 111 -13.06 0.86 -17.77
N CYS A 112 -12.98 1.63 -16.68
CA CYS A 112 -13.58 2.97 -16.67
C CYS A 112 -12.93 3.85 -17.74
N ILE A 113 -13.72 4.74 -18.35
CA ILE A 113 -13.27 5.59 -19.45
C ILE A 113 -12.02 6.41 -19.07
N GLN A 114 -10.98 6.31 -19.90
CA GLN A 114 -9.66 6.87 -19.63
C GLN A 114 -8.82 7.01 -20.91
N PRO A 115 -7.73 7.81 -20.92
CA PRO A 115 -6.77 7.76 -22.00
C PRO A 115 -6.05 6.41 -22.02
N HIS A 116 -5.76 5.88 -23.20
CA HIS A 116 -5.02 4.63 -23.35
C HIS A 116 -3.60 4.81 -22.79
N PRO A 117 -3.14 3.98 -21.85
CA PRO A 117 -1.90 4.28 -21.12
C PRO A 117 -0.63 4.39 -21.98
N GLN A 118 -0.57 3.73 -23.15
CA GLN A 118 0.55 3.86 -24.12
C GLN A 118 0.27 4.87 -25.24
N PHE A 119 -0.99 5.19 -25.49
CA PHE A 119 -1.40 6.00 -26.63
C PHE A 119 -2.40 7.04 -26.12
N PRO A 120 -1.96 8.04 -25.35
CA PRO A 120 -2.86 8.95 -24.62
C PRO A 120 -3.86 9.70 -25.50
N GLN A 121 -3.59 9.81 -26.81
CA GLN A 121 -4.51 10.39 -27.80
C GLN A 121 -5.75 9.50 -28.09
N ARG A 122 -5.70 8.23 -27.73
CA ARG A 122 -6.81 7.27 -27.87
C ARG A 122 -7.51 7.14 -26.53
N ILE A 123 -8.82 7.31 -26.51
CA ILE A 123 -9.65 7.03 -25.33
C ILE A 123 -10.17 5.60 -25.39
N ILE A 124 -10.22 4.93 -24.24
CA ILE A 124 -10.71 3.56 -24.08
C ILE A 124 -11.62 3.47 -22.85
N GLY A 125 -12.35 2.36 -22.73
CA GLY A 125 -13.24 2.09 -21.61
C GLY A 125 -14.64 2.64 -21.81
N ASP A 126 -15.45 2.53 -20.76
CA ASP A 126 -16.85 2.94 -20.73
C ASP A 126 -17.16 3.69 -19.42
N GLU A 127 -18.21 4.50 -19.41
CA GLU A 127 -18.73 5.06 -18.15
C GLU A 127 -19.53 4.02 -17.36
N ASP A 128 -20.14 3.04 -18.03
CA ASP A 128 -20.74 1.86 -17.39
C ASP A 128 -19.64 0.90 -16.90
N CYS A 129 -18.96 1.31 -15.84
CA CYS A 129 -17.78 0.63 -15.33
C CYS A 129 -17.82 0.36 -13.82
N LEU A 130 -18.90 0.67 -13.09
CA LEU A 130 -19.00 0.44 -11.63
C LEU A 130 -19.23 -1.04 -11.28
N LEU A 131 -18.22 -1.83 -11.61
CA LEU A 131 -18.18 -3.28 -11.65
C LEU A 131 -17.11 -3.81 -10.70
N LEU A 132 -17.24 -5.03 -10.21
CA LEU A 132 -16.21 -5.70 -9.43
C LEU A 132 -15.99 -7.14 -9.86
N ASN A 133 -14.80 -7.64 -9.53
CA ASN A 133 -14.40 -9.04 -9.69
C ASN A 133 -14.22 -9.66 -8.30
N VAL A 134 -14.55 -10.95 -8.14
CA VAL A 134 -14.33 -11.75 -6.93
C VAL A 134 -13.57 -13.01 -7.29
N TYR A 135 -12.47 -13.27 -6.59
CA TYR A 135 -11.67 -14.49 -6.69
C TYR A 135 -11.71 -15.21 -5.35
N THR A 136 -12.13 -16.48 -5.35
CA THR A 136 -12.26 -17.28 -4.12
C THR A 136 -11.71 -18.70 -4.33
N PRO A 137 -11.00 -19.27 -3.33
CA PRO A 137 -10.46 -20.63 -3.44
C PRO A 137 -11.51 -21.74 -3.25
N GLN A 138 -12.64 -21.43 -2.60
CA GLN A 138 -13.69 -22.40 -2.32
C GLN A 138 -15.06 -21.73 -2.25
N MET A 139 -16.09 -22.49 -2.61
CA MET A 139 -17.48 -22.11 -2.42
C MET A 139 -17.86 -22.21 -0.93
N PRO A 140 -18.86 -21.46 -0.45
CA PRO A 140 -19.19 -21.42 0.97
C PRO A 140 -19.72 -22.78 1.48
N ASP A 141 -19.18 -23.23 2.60
CA ASP A 141 -19.75 -24.28 3.46
C ASP A 141 -20.09 -23.73 4.87
N GLU A 142 -20.64 -24.57 5.76
CA GLU A 142 -21.03 -24.15 7.13
C GLU A 142 -19.86 -23.60 7.99
N THR A 143 -18.61 -23.88 7.60
CA THR A 143 -17.40 -23.50 8.33
C THR A 143 -16.59 -22.40 7.64
N THR A 144 -17.01 -21.97 6.45
CA THR A 144 -16.24 -21.09 5.58
C THR A 144 -16.35 -19.63 6.05
N GLY A 145 -15.18 -19.02 6.31
CA GLY A 145 -15.06 -17.62 6.74
C GLY A 145 -13.67 -17.08 6.44
N LEU A 146 -13.36 -16.94 5.15
CA LEU A 146 -12.04 -16.52 4.68
C LEU A 146 -11.81 -15.00 4.85
N PRO A 147 -10.55 -14.56 5.09
CA PRO A 147 -10.20 -13.15 5.03
C PRO A 147 -10.46 -12.58 3.63
N VAL A 148 -10.90 -11.33 3.56
CA VAL A 148 -11.29 -10.67 2.31
C VAL A 148 -10.40 -9.45 2.09
N PHE A 149 -9.66 -9.43 1.00
CA PHE A 149 -8.94 -8.26 0.52
C PHE A 149 -9.76 -7.52 -0.53
N VAL A 150 -10.09 -6.25 -0.26
CA VAL A 150 -10.67 -5.35 -1.25
C VAL A 150 -9.52 -4.58 -1.91
N TRP A 151 -9.15 -4.99 -3.12
CA TRP A 151 -8.05 -4.42 -3.89
C TRP A 151 -8.48 -3.14 -4.61
N ILE A 152 -7.85 -2.03 -4.24
CA ILE A 152 -8.04 -0.73 -4.87
C ILE A 152 -6.85 -0.47 -5.78
N HIS A 153 -7.10 -0.54 -7.09
CA HIS A 153 -6.01 -0.42 -8.06
C HIS A 153 -5.35 0.97 -8.03
N PRO A 154 -4.04 1.06 -8.28
CA PRO A 154 -3.30 2.30 -8.52
C PRO A 154 -3.68 2.94 -9.86
N GLY A 155 -3.04 4.07 -10.19
CA GLY A 155 -3.19 4.74 -11.48
C GLY A 155 -3.34 6.25 -11.41
N GLY A 156 -3.11 6.86 -10.24
CA GLY A 156 -3.21 8.32 -10.04
C GLY A 156 -4.62 8.84 -10.31
N TYR A 157 -5.63 7.99 -10.09
CA TYR A 157 -7.04 8.23 -10.45
C TYR A 157 -7.27 8.54 -11.94
N ARG A 158 -6.31 8.25 -12.81
CA ARG A 158 -6.35 8.54 -14.25
C ARG A 158 -6.40 7.27 -15.09
N TYR A 159 -5.63 6.28 -14.69
CA TYR A 159 -5.50 5.02 -15.41
C TYR A 159 -5.87 3.82 -14.55
N GLY A 160 -6.08 2.69 -15.20
CA GLY A 160 -6.13 1.39 -14.56
C GLY A 160 -7.47 0.67 -14.72
N SER A 161 -7.45 -0.61 -14.39
CA SER A 161 -8.61 -1.49 -14.43
C SER A 161 -8.43 -2.64 -13.46
N ALA A 162 -9.47 -2.96 -12.70
CA ALA A 162 -9.57 -4.17 -11.88
C ALA A 162 -9.33 -5.46 -12.68
N ALA A 163 -9.53 -5.44 -14.01
CA ALA A 163 -9.25 -6.56 -14.89
C ALA A 163 -7.74 -6.86 -15.06
N GLN A 164 -6.84 -5.90 -14.79
CA GLN A 164 -5.38 -6.08 -14.90
C GLN A 164 -4.80 -7.01 -13.82
N TYR A 165 -5.56 -7.27 -12.76
CA TYR A 165 -5.09 -7.92 -11.54
C TYR A 165 -5.75 -9.30 -11.41
N ASP A 166 -5.15 -10.33 -12.01
CA ASP A 166 -5.57 -11.71 -11.76
C ASP A 166 -5.12 -12.11 -10.35
N ALA A 167 -6.09 -12.17 -9.44
CA ALA A 167 -5.86 -12.46 -8.03
C ALA A 167 -5.83 -13.95 -7.71
N THR A 168 -5.76 -14.82 -8.72
CA THR A 168 -5.56 -16.26 -8.56
C THR A 168 -4.43 -16.59 -7.58
N PRO A 169 -3.22 -15.97 -7.65
CA PRO A 169 -2.14 -16.29 -6.70
C PRO A 169 -2.48 -15.95 -5.25
N MET A 170 -3.19 -14.84 -5.01
CA MET A 170 -3.67 -14.48 -3.66
C MET A 170 -4.74 -15.45 -3.17
N ALA A 171 -5.70 -15.80 -4.05
CA ALA A 171 -6.77 -16.71 -3.71
C ALA A 171 -6.26 -18.11 -3.32
N GLN A 172 -5.22 -18.60 -4.02
CA GLN A 172 -4.55 -19.87 -3.71
C GLN A 172 -3.96 -19.94 -2.30
N ARG A 173 -3.74 -18.81 -1.62
CA ARG A 173 -3.24 -18.76 -0.22
C ARG A 173 -4.36 -18.63 0.81
N GLY A 174 -5.61 -18.91 0.44
CA GLY A 174 -6.73 -18.98 1.38
C GLY A 174 -7.33 -17.63 1.74
N ALA A 175 -7.33 -16.69 0.80
CA ALA A 175 -8.02 -15.41 0.93
C ALA A 175 -8.98 -15.19 -0.23
N ILE A 176 -9.97 -14.33 -0.03
CA ILE A 176 -10.82 -13.84 -1.11
C ILE A 176 -10.31 -12.47 -1.53
N VAL A 177 -10.26 -12.22 -2.83
CA VAL A 177 -9.92 -10.90 -3.36
C VAL A 177 -11.11 -10.35 -4.11
N VAL A 178 -11.55 -9.15 -3.72
CA VAL A 178 -12.55 -8.36 -4.41
C VAL A 178 -11.86 -7.16 -5.05
N ALA A 179 -11.96 -7.03 -6.37
CA ALA A 179 -11.34 -5.93 -7.10
C ALA A 179 -12.43 -5.07 -7.76
N PRO A 180 -12.88 -3.98 -7.12
CA PRO A 180 -13.80 -3.01 -7.72
C PRO A 180 -13.08 -2.07 -8.69
N GLN A 181 -13.79 -1.70 -9.75
CA GLN A 181 -13.54 -0.50 -10.53
C GLN A 181 -14.09 0.72 -9.81
N TYR A 182 -13.60 1.91 -10.14
CA TYR A 182 -14.13 3.20 -9.67
C TYR A 182 -13.92 4.26 -10.75
N ARG A 183 -14.75 5.30 -10.80
CA ARG A 183 -14.62 6.34 -11.83
C ARG A 183 -13.25 7.03 -11.78
N LEU A 184 -12.72 7.36 -12.94
CA LEU A 184 -11.40 7.99 -13.12
C LEU A 184 -11.52 9.41 -13.70
N GLY A 185 -10.42 10.14 -13.69
CA GLY A 185 -10.30 11.48 -14.26
C GLY A 185 -11.25 12.49 -13.64
N SER A 186 -11.63 13.51 -14.40
CA SER A 186 -12.61 14.50 -13.94
C SER A 186 -14.00 13.90 -13.70
N LEU A 187 -14.34 12.77 -14.33
CA LEU A 187 -15.63 12.10 -14.14
C LEU A 187 -15.76 11.43 -12.76
N GLY A 188 -14.63 11.03 -12.16
CA GLY A 188 -14.58 10.37 -10.86
C GLY A 188 -14.09 11.23 -9.71
N ILE A 189 -13.28 12.24 -9.96
CA ILE A 189 -12.58 12.94 -8.87
C ILE A 189 -13.01 14.40 -8.75
N MET A 190 -13.10 15.10 -9.87
CA MET A 190 -13.30 16.55 -9.90
C MET A 190 -14.58 16.98 -9.16
N GLY A 191 -14.42 18.03 -8.36
CA GLY A 191 -15.47 18.82 -7.73
C GLY A 191 -14.81 19.89 -6.85
N ASP A 192 -15.61 20.78 -6.29
CA ASP A 192 -15.16 21.85 -5.39
C ASP A 192 -15.71 21.72 -3.97
N GLY A 193 -16.37 20.59 -3.66
CA GLY A 193 -16.96 20.33 -2.35
C GLY A 193 -18.25 21.13 -2.09
N THR A 194 -18.78 21.84 -3.09
CA THR A 194 -20.09 22.48 -3.00
C THR A 194 -21.21 21.45 -3.14
N LYS A 195 -22.41 21.79 -2.66
CA LYS A 195 -23.61 20.97 -2.84
C LYS A 195 -23.92 20.65 -4.31
N GLN A 196 -23.60 21.58 -5.20
CA GLN A 196 -23.88 21.48 -6.63
C GLN A 196 -22.82 20.64 -7.34
N PHE A 197 -21.57 20.66 -6.86
CA PHE A 197 -20.47 19.93 -7.48
C PHE A 197 -19.43 19.38 -6.48
N ASP A 198 -19.90 18.50 -5.60
CA ASP A 198 -19.14 17.88 -4.51
C ASP A 198 -17.82 17.20 -4.92
N GLY A 199 -17.84 16.43 -6.01
CA GLY A 199 -16.70 15.62 -6.46
C GLY A 199 -16.43 14.40 -5.58
N ASN A 200 -15.16 13.95 -5.50
CA ASN A 200 -14.73 12.75 -4.76
C ASN A 200 -15.53 11.47 -5.11
N LEU A 201 -16.15 11.41 -6.28
CA LEU A 201 -17.12 10.38 -6.66
C LEU A 201 -16.52 8.97 -6.68
N ALA A 202 -15.24 8.83 -7.05
CA ALA A 202 -14.48 7.60 -6.97
C ALA A 202 -14.38 7.06 -5.53
N MET A 203 -14.29 7.93 -4.53
CA MET A 203 -14.27 7.51 -3.13
C MET A 203 -15.65 7.00 -2.71
N PHE A 204 -16.73 7.64 -3.17
CA PHE A 204 -18.08 7.13 -2.97
C PHE A 204 -18.34 5.82 -3.72
N ASP A 205 -17.76 5.64 -4.91
CA ASP A 205 -17.82 4.38 -5.67
C ASP A 205 -17.19 3.24 -4.84
N LEU A 206 -15.99 3.46 -4.30
CA LEU A 206 -15.32 2.49 -3.44
C LEU A 206 -16.09 2.23 -2.14
N ALA A 207 -16.72 3.25 -1.54
CA ALA A 207 -17.59 3.05 -0.38
C ALA A 207 -18.83 2.20 -0.72
N ALA A 208 -19.41 2.38 -1.91
CA ALA A 208 -20.51 1.53 -2.40
C ALA A 208 -20.04 0.09 -2.65
N ALA A 209 -18.82 -0.11 -3.16
CA ALA A 209 -18.21 -1.44 -3.29
C ALA A 209 -17.96 -2.10 -1.92
N LEU A 210 -17.49 -1.36 -0.92
CA LEU A 210 -17.34 -1.88 0.45
C LEU A 210 -18.66 -2.34 1.04
N ARG A 211 -19.73 -1.56 0.83
CA ARG A 211 -21.09 -1.97 1.20
C ARG A 211 -21.52 -3.27 0.50
N TRP A 212 -21.24 -3.39 -0.79
CA TRP A 212 -21.52 -4.62 -1.54
C TRP A 212 -20.78 -5.82 -0.94
N VAL A 213 -19.51 -5.64 -0.55
CA VAL A 213 -18.73 -6.70 0.12
C VAL A 213 -19.38 -7.08 1.45
N THR A 214 -19.78 -6.12 2.28
CA THR A 214 -20.48 -6.40 3.54
C THR A 214 -21.78 -7.18 3.33
N ASP A 215 -22.57 -6.83 2.31
CA ASP A 215 -23.85 -7.46 2.03
C ASP A 215 -23.71 -8.87 1.44
N TYR A 216 -22.74 -9.11 0.55
CA TYR A 216 -22.73 -10.31 -0.30
C TYR A 216 -21.53 -11.24 -0.15
N ILE A 217 -20.43 -10.83 0.48
CA ILE A 217 -19.18 -11.63 0.40
C ILE A 217 -19.27 -13.01 1.07
N SER A 218 -20.18 -13.19 2.03
CA SER A 218 -20.45 -14.48 2.65
C SER A 218 -20.95 -15.53 1.67
N TYR A 219 -21.68 -15.13 0.62
CA TYR A 219 -22.11 -16.04 -0.45
C TYR A 219 -20.93 -16.54 -1.31
N PHE A 220 -19.76 -15.89 -1.22
CA PHE A 220 -18.53 -16.30 -1.91
C PHE A 220 -17.53 -16.99 -0.96
N GLY A 221 -17.91 -17.25 0.30
CA GLY A 221 -17.05 -17.84 1.33
C GLY A 221 -16.26 -16.82 2.18
N GLY A 222 -16.52 -15.53 2.03
CA GLY A 222 -15.81 -14.49 2.76
C GLY A 222 -16.42 -14.18 4.11
N ASN A 223 -15.58 -13.79 5.06
CA ASN A 223 -16.07 -13.26 6.33
C ASN A 223 -16.21 -11.72 6.24
N PRO A 224 -17.44 -11.16 6.28
CA PRO A 224 -17.63 -9.71 6.24
C PRO A 224 -17.04 -8.99 7.46
N LYS A 225 -16.68 -9.73 8.52
CA LYS A 225 -15.98 -9.21 9.73
C LYS A 225 -14.45 -9.33 9.66
N GLN A 226 -13.91 -9.74 8.51
CA GLN A 226 -12.48 -9.82 8.26
C GLN A 226 -12.16 -9.25 6.87
N VAL A 227 -12.63 -8.03 6.61
CA VAL A 227 -12.36 -7.28 5.37
C VAL A 227 -11.15 -6.36 5.55
N GLN A 228 -10.18 -6.44 4.65
CA GLN A 228 -9.01 -5.56 4.58
C GLN A 228 -9.11 -4.71 3.32
N ALA A 229 -9.03 -3.39 3.46
CA ALA A 229 -8.81 -2.52 2.32
C ALA A 229 -7.32 -2.55 1.97
N ILE A 230 -6.97 -2.93 0.75
CA ILE A 230 -5.59 -3.00 0.27
C ILE A 230 -5.47 -2.22 -1.03
N GLY A 231 -4.42 -1.42 -1.17
CA GLY A 231 -4.19 -0.69 -2.40
C GLY A 231 -2.74 -0.26 -2.54
N HIS A 232 -2.40 0.18 -3.75
CA HIS A 232 -1.08 0.69 -4.10
C HIS A 232 -1.15 2.14 -4.60
N GLY A 233 -0.17 2.97 -4.24
CA GLY A 233 -0.11 4.38 -4.66
C GLY A 233 -1.40 5.16 -4.35
N SER A 234 -2.09 5.65 -5.37
CA SER A 234 -3.41 6.29 -5.21
C SER A 234 -4.46 5.37 -4.58
N GLY A 235 -4.42 4.06 -4.88
CA GLY A 235 -5.28 3.07 -4.23
C GLY A 235 -4.96 2.87 -2.75
N ALA A 236 -3.69 3.01 -2.35
CA ALA A 236 -3.27 2.96 -0.95
C ALA A 236 -3.80 4.18 -0.16
N ALA A 237 -3.70 5.38 -0.75
CA ALA A 237 -4.30 6.60 -0.20
C ALA A 237 -5.83 6.45 -0.07
N SER A 238 -6.49 5.88 -1.08
CA SER A 238 -7.92 5.61 -1.07
C SER A 238 -8.33 4.64 0.05
N ALA A 239 -7.58 3.54 0.24
CA ALA A 239 -7.81 2.59 1.34
C ALA A 239 -7.76 3.28 2.71
N MET A 240 -6.84 4.23 2.87
CA MET A 240 -6.74 5.05 4.08
C MET A 240 -7.92 6.02 4.22
N TYR A 241 -8.31 6.76 3.19
CA TYR A 241 -9.46 7.66 3.27
C TYR A 241 -10.76 6.92 3.60
N LEU A 242 -10.98 5.74 3.00
CA LEU A 242 -12.16 4.91 3.28
C LEU A 242 -12.19 4.38 4.71
N SER A 243 -11.04 4.10 5.33
CA SER A 243 -10.99 3.65 6.72
C SER A 243 -11.08 4.80 7.72
N MET A 244 -10.56 5.98 7.38
CA MET A 244 -10.64 7.19 8.21
C MET A 244 -12.01 7.87 8.15
N SER A 245 -12.77 7.69 7.07
CA SER A 245 -14.09 8.29 6.89
C SER A 245 -15.19 7.59 7.71
N PRO A 246 -15.90 8.29 8.61
CA PRO A 246 -17.08 7.74 9.29
C PRO A 246 -18.16 7.26 8.32
N THR A 247 -18.34 7.98 7.20
CA THR A 247 -19.32 7.68 6.16
C THR A 247 -19.06 6.33 5.51
N SER A 248 -17.81 6.09 5.09
CA SER A 248 -17.41 4.81 4.50
C SER A 248 -17.56 3.66 5.50
N ARG A 249 -17.18 3.88 6.77
CA ARG A 249 -17.36 2.87 7.82
C ARG A 249 -18.83 2.51 8.07
N SER A 250 -19.74 3.47 7.97
CA SER A 250 -21.18 3.19 8.05
C SER A 250 -21.72 2.38 6.86
N ALA A 251 -21.02 2.44 5.72
CA ALA A 251 -21.38 1.71 4.51
C ALA A 251 -20.85 0.26 4.54
N GLY A 252 -19.66 0.03 5.11
CA GLY A 252 -19.09 -1.30 5.32
C GLY A 252 -17.84 -1.28 6.22
N ASP A 253 -17.70 -2.29 7.08
CA ASP A 253 -16.63 -2.36 8.07
C ASP A 253 -15.30 -2.84 7.47
N VAL A 254 -14.33 -1.94 7.38
CA VAL A 254 -12.92 -2.30 7.13
C VAL A 254 -12.26 -2.62 8.47
N HIS A 255 -11.62 -3.78 8.56
CA HIS A 255 -10.98 -4.32 9.77
C HIS A 255 -9.45 -4.25 9.72
N GLY A 256 -8.87 -3.79 8.61
CA GLY A 256 -7.45 -3.52 8.47
C GLY A 256 -7.13 -2.84 7.15
N VAL A 257 -6.02 -2.11 7.12
CA VAL A 257 -5.56 -1.39 5.92
C VAL A 257 -4.19 -1.89 5.52
N VAL A 258 -4.01 -2.20 4.24
CA VAL A 258 -2.69 -2.45 3.64
C VAL A 258 -2.41 -1.34 2.62
N ALA A 259 -1.43 -0.49 2.94
CA ALA A 259 -1.09 0.69 2.15
C ALA A 259 0.29 0.51 1.50
N MET A 260 0.30 0.22 0.20
CA MET A 260 1.52 -0.12 -0.55
C MET A 260 2.04 1.08 -1.33
N SER A 261 3.26 1.51 -1.06
CA SER A 261 3.96 2.56 -1.80
C SER A 261 3.13 3.85 -1.92
N GLY A 262 2.31 4.15 -0.91
CA GLY A 262 1.40 5.30 -0.86
C GLY A 262 0.60 5.37 0.45
N THR A 263 0.22 6.58 0.85
CA THR A 263 -0.50 6.88 2.09
C THR A 263 -1.39 8.12 1.93
N ALA A 264 -2.22 8.43 2.92
CA ALA A 264 -2.97 9.70 2.98
C ALA A 264 -2.07 10.95 3.13
N LEU A 265 -0.78 10.77 3.47
CA LEU A 265 0.23 11.84 3.53
C LEU A 265 1.09 11.93 2.27
N SER A 266 0.86 11.07 1.29
CA SER A 266 1.58 11.10 0.02
C SER A 266 1.22 12.36 -0.77
N GLN A 267 2.17 12.90 -1.52
CA GLN A 267 2.01 14.15 -2.25
C GLN A 267 0.85 14.12 -3.26
N TYR A 268 0.58 12.95 -3.84
CA TYR A 268 -0.50 12.72 -4.81
C TYR A 268 -1.84 12.32 -4.19
N ALA A 269 -1.95 12.31 -2.85
CA ALA A 269 -3.14 11.82 -2.19
C ALA A 269 -4.30 12.83 -2.26
N MET A 270 -4.00 14.13 -2.33
CA MET A 270 -5.00 15.19 -2.18
C MET A 270 -4.73 16.45 -3.02
N ASP A 271 -5.77 16.93 -3.73
CA ASP A 271 -5.77 18.21 -4.43
C ASP A 271 -5.95 19.36 -3.43
N LYS A 272 -5.07 20.37 -3.52
CA LYS A 272 -5.11 21.58 -2.69
C LYS A 272 -5.82 22.75 -3.37
N GLU A 273 -6.09 22.65 -4.67
CA GLU A 273 -6.70 23.71 -5.47
C GLU A 273 -7.91 23.18 -6.29
N PRO A 274 -8.90 22.51 -5.65
CA PRO A 274 -10.01 21.85 -6.36
C PRO A 274 -10.84 22.82 -7.21
N VAL A 275 -11.06 24.05 -6.75
CA VAL A 275 -11.79 25.09 -7.50
C VAL A 275 -11.07 25.43 -8.81
N GLN A 276 -9.74 25.52 -8.80
CA GLN A 276 -8.97 25.75 -10.01
C GLN A 276 -9.07 24.57 -10.97
N SER A 277 -8.99 23.33 -10.44
CA SER A 277 -9.21 22.11 -11.24
C SER A 277 -10.57 22.11 -11.95
N VAL A 278 -11.64 22.49 -11.25
CA VAL A 278 -12.99 22.63 -11.83
C VAL A 278 -13.02 23.69 -12.94
N GLN A 279 -12.43 24.86 -12.70
CA GLN A 279 -12.40 25.96 -13.67
C GLN A 279 -11.61 25.61 -14.93
N GLU A 280 -10.47 24.94 -14.80
CA GLU A 280 -9.64 24.50 -15.92
C GLU A 280 -10.41 23.53 -16.83
N VAL A 281 -11.05 22.50 -16.25
CA VAL A 281 -11.83 21.51 -17.00
C VAL A 281 -13.08 22.12 -17.62
N ALA A 282 -13.79 22.98 -16.89
CA ALA A 282 -14.95 23.68 -17.43
C ALA A 282 -14.57 24.56 -18.64
N LYS A 283 -13.51 25.37 -18.51
CA LYS A 283 -13.03 26.27 -19.56
C LYS A 283 -12.61 25.51 -20.81
N ILE A 284 -11.83 24.44 -20.68
CA ILE A 284 -11.33 23.69 -21.85
C ILE A 284 -12.45 22.95 -22.59
N ASN A 285 -13.52 22.56 -21.89
CA ASN A 285 -14.72 21.95 -22.50
C ASN A 285 -15.70 22.99 -23.08
N GLY A 286 -15.38 24.28 -23.00
CA GLY A 286 -16.23 25.38 -23.45
C GLY A 286 -17.50 25.54 -22.59
N CYS A 287 -17.41 25.20 -21.31
CA CYS A 287 -18.48 25.39 -20.33
C CYS A 287 -18.32 26.72 -19.57
N PRO A 288 -19.42 27.31 -19.06
CA PRO A 288 -19.36 28.44 -18.14
C PRO A 288 -18.49 28.09 -16.92
N THR A 289 -17.85 29.07 -16.29
CA THR A 289 -16.99 28.86 -15.10
C THR A 289 -17.48 29.60 -13.86
N GLY A 290 -18.62 30.30 -13.94
CA GLY A 290 -19.12 31.18 -12.88
C GLY A 290 -20.16 30.55 -11.95
N ASN A 291 -20.70 29.37 -12.30
CA ASN A 291 -21.72 28.69 -11.53
C ASN A 291 -21.59 27.16 -11.67
N GLU A 292 -21.60 26.45 -10.55
CA GLU A 292 -21.36 25.01 -10.48
C GLU A 292 -22.47 24.19 -11.15
N LEU A 293 -23.72 24.63 -11.02
CA LEU A 293 -24.84 23.95 -11.67
C LEU A 293 -24.77 24.10 -13.20
N GLU A 294 -24.38 25.27 -13.70
CA GLU A 294 -24.15 25.50 -15.13
C GLU A 294 -22.97 24.69 -15.67
N ILE A 295 -21.87 24.59 -14.89
CA ILE A 295 -20.72 23.73 -15.20
C ILE A 295 -21.18 22.28 -15.35
N VAL A 296 -21.84 21.72 -14.34
CA VAL A 296 -22.29 20.30 -14.35
C VAL A 296 -23.27 20.04 -15.48
N ASN A 297 -24.25 20.92 -15.71
CA ASN A 297 -25.21 20.76 -16.81
C ASN A 297 -24.53 20.80 -18.19
N CYS A 298 -23.57 21.71 -18.37
CA CYS A 298 -22.80 21.77 -19.61
C CYS A 298 -21.93 20.52 -19.81
N LEU A 299 -21.21 20.06 -18.79
CA LEU A 299 -20.38 18.85 -18.90
C LEU A 299 -21.22 17.59 -19.15
N ARG A 300 -22.42 17.50 -18.58
CA ARG A 300 -23.38 16.42 -18.91
C ARG A 300 -23.80 16.40 -20.37
N SER A 301 -23.78 17.55 -21.06
CA SER A 301 -24.11 17.61 -22.49
C SER A 301 -22.92 17.28 -23.41
N LYS A 302 -21.72 17.08 -22.87
CA LYS A 302 -20.52 16.66 -23.62
C LYS A 302 -20.42 15.14 -23.67
N SER A 303 -19.70 14.60 -24.66
CA SER A 303 -19.34 13.18 -24.64
C SER A 303 -18.28 12.95 -23.55
N ALA A 304 -18.31 11.77 -22.90
CA ALA A 304 -17.29 11.42 -21.94
C ALA A 304 -15.90 11.34 -22.59
N GLU A 305 -15.83 10.89 -23.84
CA GLU A 305 -14.60 10.86 -24.62
C GLU A 305 -13.97 12.25 -24.80
N ASP A 306 -14.76 13.27 -25.14
CA ASP A 306 -14.26 14.63 -25.29
C ASP A 306 -13.77 15.23 -23.97
N ILE A 307 -14.48 14.93 -22.86
CA ILE A 307 -14.08 15.35 -21.52
C ILE A 307 -12.72 14.76 -21.19
N ILE A 308 -12.54 13.44 -21.35
CA ILE A 308 -11.28 12.76 -21.02
C ILE A 308 -10.13 13.21 -21.96
N LYS A 309 -10.39 13.47 -23.24
CA LYS A 309 -9.39 14.07 -24.14
C LYS A 309 -8.96 15.46 -23.69
N ASN A 310 -9.88 16.25 -23.16
CA ASN A 310 -9.56 17.58 -22.66
C ASN A 310 -8.88 17.54 -21.29
N ASP A 311 -9.24 16.57 -20.43
CA ASP A 311 -8.50 16.27 -19.20
C ASP A 311 -7.02 16.00 -19.51
N ASP A 312 -6.72 15.19 -20.53
CA ASP A 312 -5.35 14.90 -20.96
C ASP A 312 -4.55 16.16 -21.30
N LYS A 313 -5.20 17.15 -21.93
CA LYS A 313 -4.59 18.45 -22.27
C LYS A 313 -4.32 19.28 -21.02
N VAL A 314 -5.28 19.39 -20.10
CA VAL A 314 -5.09 20.10 -18.83
C VAL A 314 -3.90 19.53 -18.06
N GLN A 315 -3.78 18.21 -17.99
CA GLN A 315 -2.67 17.56 -17.29
C GLN A 315 -1.33 17.75 -18.02
N THR A 316 -1.34 17.75 -19.35
CA THR A 316 -0.16 18.07 -20.16
C THR A 316 0.31 19.51 -19.93
N GLU A 317 -0.61 20.46 -19.82
CA GLU A 317 -0.31 21.85 -19.45
C GLU A 317 0.24 21.93 -18.02
N ARG A 318 -0.35 21.19 -17.07
CA ARG A 318 0.17 21.09 -15.69
C ARG A 318 1.59 20.52 -15.64
N LEU A 319 1.95 19.60 -16.54
CA LEU A 319 3.29 19.03 -16.63
C LEU A 319 4.33 20.01 -17.19
N ALA A 320 3.94 21.07 -17.91
CA ALA A 320 4.88 22.00 -18.52
C ALA A 320 5.80 22.66 -17.48
N GLY A 321 7.11 22.72 -17.79
CA GLY A 321 8.13 23.42 -17.01
C GLY A 321 8.76 22.66 -15.83
N ARG A 322 8.05 21.72 -15.17
CA ARG A 322 8.59 20.89 -14.05
C ARG A 322 8.07 19.44 -14.09
N ALA A 323 7.95 18.88 -15.30
CA ALA A 323 7.33 17.58 -15.57
C ALA A 323 7.88 16.44 -14.70
N LEU A 324 9.19 16.40 -14.44
CA LEU A 324 9.80 15.33 -13.63
C LEU A 324 9.33 15.37 -12.18
N VAL A 325 9.43 16.52 -11.50
CA VAL A 325 9.01 16.66 -10.10
C VAL A 325 7.50 16.46 -9.97
N LYS A 326 6.73 17.07 -10.87
CA LYS A 326 5.26 16.92 -10.88
C LYS A 326 4.84 15.49 -11.21
N GLY A 327 5.56 14.80 -12.08
CA GLY A 327 5.35 13.39 -12.41
C GLY A 327 5.69 12.45 -11.26
N LEU A 328 6.80 12.70 -10.55
CA LEU A 328 7.20 11.96 -9.35
C LEU A 328 6.25 12.17 -8.18
N THR A 329 5.82 13.41 -7.96
CA THR A 329 4.89 13.77 -6.88
C THR A 329 3.44 13.46 -7.23
N GLY A 330 3.12 13.14 -8.49
CA GLY A 330 1.79 12.86 -9.01
C GLY A 330 0.82 14.06 -9.05
N ASN A 331 1.32 15.30 -8.86
CA ASN A 331 0.55 16.56 -8.81
C ASN A 331 0.07 17.05 -10.18
N VAL A 332 -0.29 16.13 -11.07
CA VAL A 332 -0.68 16.40 -12.45
C VAL A 332 -2.11 15.96 -12.73
N GLY A 333 -2.55 14.87 -12.08
CA GLY A 333 -3.91 14.36 -12.20
C GLY A 333 -4.90 15.08 -11.31
N PHE A 334 -6.16 14.66 -11.42
CA PHE A 334 -7.19 14.99 -10.44
C PHE A 334 -7.02 14.08 -9.24
N GLN A 335 -7.03 14.66 -8.05
CA GLN A 335 -6.85 13.95 -6.79
C GLN A 335 -8.03 14.31 -5.87
N PRO A 336 -8.43 13.43 -4.93
CA PRO A 336 -9.47 13.74 -3.98
C PRO A 336 -9.20 15.05 -3.24
N HIS A 337 -10.22 15.80 -2.88
CA HIS A 337 -10.09 17.05 -2.13
C HIS A 337 -10.83 16.99 -0.79
N ILE A 338 -10.64 18.01 0.03
CA ILE A 338 -11.34 18.15 1.30
C ILE A 338 -12.78 18.62 1.05
N GLU A 339 -13.73 17.89 1.62
CA GLU A 339 -15.14 18.25 1.63
C GLU A 339 -15.48 19.08 2.88
N SER A 340 -16.52 19.91 2.77
CA SER A 340 -17.13 20.56 3.94
C SER A 340 -17.81 19.52 4.84
N GLU A 341 -17.82 19.74 6.16
CA GLU A 341 -18.62 18.94 7.11
C GLU A 341 -20.12 19.04 6.80
N ASP A 342 -20.56 20.24 6.44
CA ASP A 342 -21.91 20.52 5.98
C ASP A 342 -21.82 21.39 4.72
N ASP A 343 -22.30 20.84 3.61
CA ASP A 343 -22.44 21.54 2.35
C ASP A 343 -23.91 21.92 2.06
N GLY A 344 -24.83 21.66 3.00
CA GLY A 344 -26.26 21.92 2.86
C GLY A 344 -27.03 20.83 2.12
N ARG A 345 -26.44 19.66 1.84
CA ARG A 345 -27.19 18.47 1.36
C ARG A 345 -27.75 17.62 2.50
N ALA A 346 -27.30 17.84 3.74
CA ALA A 346 -27.53 16.94 4.86
C ALA A 346 -27.11 15.49 4.55
N LEU A 347 -26.12 15.33 3.67
CA LEU A 347 -25.50 14.06 3.33
C LEU A 347 -24.09 14.06 3.92
N PRO A 348 -23.62 12.93 4.46
CA PRO A 348 -22.31 12.90 5.08
C PRO A 348 -21.21 12.93 4.00
N SER A 349 -20.16 13.70 4.29
CA SER A 349 -18.96 13.85 3.45
C SER A 349 -17.95 12.72 3.72
N LEU A 350 -17.04 12.45 2.79
CA LEU A 350 -16.09 11.35 2.93
C LEU A 350 -14.76 11.82 3.53
N ILE A 351 -14.13 12.82 2.93
CA ILE A 351 -12.83 13.37 3.34
C ILE A 351 -13.03 14.73 4.00
N VAL A 352 -13.31 14.70 5.31
CA VAL A 352 -13.60 15.90 6.11
C VAL A 352 -12.33 16.40 6.80
N GLY A 353 -11.71 17.41 6.23
CA GLY A 353 -10.50 18.04 6.76
C GLY A 353 -9.20 17.39 6.33
N GLU A 354 -8.11 18.05 6.73
CA GLU A 354 -6.75 17.69 6.32
C GLU A 354 -6.34 16.31 6.85
N PRO A 355 -5.73 15.42 6.02
CA PRO A 355 -5.31 14.08 6.45
C PRO A 355 -4.38 14.14 7.66
N GLU A 356 -3.54 15.18 7.73
CA GLU A 356 -2.65 15.41 8.86
C GLU A 356 -3.40 15.66 10.16
N GLN A 357 -4.48 16.44 10.10
CA GLN A 357 -5.31 16.77 11.24
C GLN A 357 -6.16 15.57 11.66
N GLN A 358 -6.74 14.85 10.69
CA GLN A 358 -7.50 13.62 10.95
C GLN A 358 -6.64 12.58 11.66
N LEU A 359 -5.45 12.29 11.13
CA LEU A 359 -4.52 11.34 11.73
C LEU A 359 -4.08 11.79 13.15
N LYS A 360 -3.77 13.08 13.33
CA LYS A 360 -3.38 13.61 14.66
C LYS A 360 -4.51 13.59 15.68
N SER A 361 -5.74 13.86 15.25
CA SER A 361 -6.92 13.88 16.12
C SER A 361 -7.27 12.49 16.66
N SER A 362 -6.73 11.42 16.05
CA SER A 362 -7.08 10.02 16.36
C SER A 362 -8.58 9.74 16.24
N ASN A 363 -9.30 10.53 15.44
CA ASN A 363 -10.75 10.44 15.25
C ASN A 363 -11.16 9.46 14.14
N PHE A 364 -10.45 8.33 14.03
CA PHE A 364 -10.76 7.24 13.10
C PHE A 364 -10.87 5.91 13.84
N SER A 365 -11.24 4.83 13.17
CA SER A 365 -11.35 3.51 13.83
C SER A 365 -9.98 2.95 14.19
N GLY A 366 -9.88 2.34 15.37
CA GLY A 366 -8.66 1.67 15.86
C GLY A 366 -8.35 0.35 15.16
N ILE A 367 -8.26 0.36 13.83
CA ILE A 367 -7.95 -0.82 13.01
C ILE A 367 -6.46 -0.88 12.66
N PRO A 368 -5.87 -2.08 12.49
CA PRO A 368 -4.47 -2.22 12.13
C PRO A 368 -4.13 -1.64 10.76
N LEU A 369 -2.88 -1.19 10.63
CA LEU A 369 -2.28 -0.73 9.39
C LEU A 369 -1.03 -1.57 9.07
N LEU A 370 -0.87 -1.99 7.82
CA LEU A 370 0.38 -2.49 7.26
C LEU A 370 0.76 -1.57 6.09
N THR A 371 1.80 -0.77 6.27
CA THR A 371 2.32 0.11 5.22
C THR A 371 3.61 -0.46 4.68
N GLY A 372 3.87 -0.31 3.39
CA GLY A 372 5.20 -0.61 2.87
C GLY A 372 5.58 0.21 1.67
N VAL A 373 6.83 0.05 1.29
CA VAL A 373 7.51 0.76 0.20
C VAL A 373 8.42 -0.21 -0.53
N THR A 374 8.73 0.08 -1.78
CA THR A 374 9.82 -0.58 -2.51
C THR A 374 11.16 0.06 -2.16
N LYS A 375 12.26 -0.72 -2.22
CA LYS A 375 13.59 -0.23 -1.86
C LYS A 375 14.01 1.00 -2.69
N HIS A 376 13.61 1.08 -3.95
CA HIS A 376 14.04 2.12 -4.89
C HIS A 376 12.85 2.69 -5.70
N GLU A 377 11.80 3.16 -5.02
CA GLU A 377 10.54 3.67 -5.62
C GLU A 377 10.75 4.48 -6.90
N THR A 378 11.68 5.43 -6.89
CA THR A 378 11.85 6.39 -8.00
C THR A 378 12.82 5.92 -9.08
N ALA A 379 13.47 4.75 -8.93
CA ALA A 379 14.56 4.28 -9.77
C ALA A 379 14.20 4.19 -11.26
N ASN A 380 12.94 3.88 -11.57
CA ASN A 380 12.50 3.71 -12.94
C ASN A 380 12.25 5.05 -13.64
N SER A 381 11.90 6.11 -12.92
CA SER A 381 11.51 7.40 -13.51
C SER A 381 12.62 8.42 -13.71
N VAL A 382 13.77 8.20 -13.07
CA VAL A 382 14.85 9.19 -13.01
C VAL A 382 16.06 8.71 -13.81
N THR A 383 16.59 9.57 -14.68
CA THR A 383 17.89 9.39 -15.34
C THR A 383 18.75 10.64 -15.16
N VAL A 384 20.07 10.46 -15.11
CA VAL A 384 21.01 11.60 -14.98
C VAL A 384 20.87 12.55 -16.17
N GLU A 385 20.68 12.03 -17.38
CA GLU A 385 20.43 12.84 -18.59
C GLU A 385 19.18 13.72 -18.44
N THR A 386 18.07 13.16 -17.94
CA THR A 386 16.83 13.95 -17.75
C THR A 386 17.02 15.01 -16.68
N ILE A 387 17.72 14.68 -15.60
CA ILE A 387 18.06 15.62 -14.53
C ILE A 387 18.90 16.77 -15.09
N GLU A 388 20.00 16.48 -15.77
CA GLU A 388 20.91 17.50 -16.30
C GLU A 388 20.20 18.38 -17.34
N LYS A 389 19.38 17.78 -18.20
CA LYS A 389 18.64 18.52 -19.23
C LYS A 389 17.57 19.46 -18.65
N VAL A 390 16.86 19.04 -17.60
CA VAL A 390 15.70 19.79 -17.06
C VAL A 390 16.09 20.70 -15.90
N PHE A 391 17.03 20.28 -15.05
CA PHE A 391 17.43 20.97 -13.82
C PHE A 391 18.89 21.43 -13.83
N GLY A 392 19.68 21.12 -14.86
CA GLY A 392 21.11 21.48 -14.92
C GLY A 392 22.01 20.64 -14.01
N SER A 393 21.55 20.23 -12.83
CA SER A 393 22.29 19.35 -11.93
C SER A 393 21.39 18.52 -11.01
N ALA A 394 21.94 17.43 -10.47
CA ALA A 394 21.28 16.62 -9.46
C ALA A 394 20.98 17.41 -8.17
N GLU A 395 21.84 18.34 -7.78
CA GLU A 395 21.60 19.20 -6.60
C GLU A 395 20.41 20.13 -6.79
N GLN A 396 20.28 20.77 -7.97
CA GLN A 396 19.14 21.62 -8.28
C GLN A 396 17.84 20.81 -8.36
N PHE A 397 17.91 19.59 -8.90
CA PHE A 397 16.77 18.68 -8.88
C PHE A 397 16.36 18.28 -7.46
N LEU A 398 17.30 17.87 -6.60
CA LEU A 398 16.99 17.50 -5.21
C LEU A 398 16.46 18.69 -4.41
N GLY A 399 17.05 19.88 -4.58
CA GLY A 399 16.57 21.11 -3.96
C GLY A 399 15.15 21.49 -4.40
N SER A 400 14.75 21.09 -5.61
CA SER A 400 13.39 21.33 -6.11
C SER A 400 12.29 20.53 -5.37
N LEU A 401 12.67 19.52 -4.57
CA LEU A 401 11.77 18.74 -3.71
C LEU A 401 11.44 19.44 -2.38
N SER A 402 12.02 20.61 -2.10
CA SER A 402 11.75 21.39 -0.89
C SER A 402 10.24 21.63 -0.68
N ASP A 403 9.50 21.88 -1.76
CA ASP A 403 8.05 22.10 -1.70
C ASP A 403 7.30 20.85 -1.21
N SER A 404 7.80 19.65 -1.51
CA SER A 404 7.22 18.39 -1.03
C SER A 404 7.42 18.23 0.47
N LEU A 405 8.58 18.64 1.00
CA LEU A 405 8.84 18.66 2.44
C LEU A 405 8.02 19.73 3.16
N ASN A 406 7.85 20.91 2.54
CA ASN A 406 7.07 22.01 3.10
C ASN A 406 5.62 21.62 3.38
N LYS A 407 5.03 20.77 2.53
CA LYS A 407 3.68 20.22 2.73
C LYS A 407 3.58 19.30 3.97
N LEU A 408 4.67 18.69 4.41
CA LEU A 408 4.72 17.83 5.60
C LEU A 408 5.16 18.56 6.87
N THR A 409 5.40 19.88 6.82
CA THR A 409 5.94 20.69 7.94
C THR A 409 5.22 20.48 9.27
N SER A 410 3.92 20.21 9.23
CA SER A 410 3.10 19.87 10.40
C SER A 410 3.61 18.64 11.18
N PHE A 411 4.36 17.75 10.56
CA PHE A 411 4.96 16.56 11.19
C PHE A 411 6.47 16.64 11.38
N LEU A 412 7.09 17.67 10.80
CA LEU A 412 8.52 17.88 10.91
C LEU A 412 8.83 18.73 12.14
N LYS A 413 10.01 18.54 12.72
CA LYS A 413 10.53 19.45 13.73
C LYS A 413 10.82 20.77 13.05
N ILE A 414 10.16 21.84 13.46
CA ILE A 414 10.41 23.20 12.97
C ILE A 414 11.15 24.00 14.04
N ASP A 415 12.23 24.64 13.63
CA ASP A 415 13.00 25.55 14.46
C ASP A 415 12.18 26.83 14.68
N LYS A 416 11.95 27.18 15.96
CA LYS A 416 11.07 28.29 16.34
C LYS A 416 11.62 29.67 15.95
N LEU A 417 12.93 29.79 15.72
CA LEU A 417 13.62 31.06 15.46
C LEU A 417 13.70 31.37 13.96
N THR A 418 13.98 30.35 13.15
CA THR A 418 14.17 30.45 11.70
C THR A 418 12.92 30.08 10.91
N GLY A 419 11.98 29.35 11.52
CA GLY A 419 10.83 28.77 10.82
C GLY A 419 11.19 27.62 9.87
N GLN A 420 12.45 27.18 9.87
CA GLN A 420 12.94 26.10 9.00
C GLN A 420 12.88 24.74 9.70
N ILE A 421 13.07 23.65 8.96
CA ILE A 421 13.25 22.32 9.55
C ILE A 421 14.41 22.37 10.56
N ALA A 422 14.12 22.01 11.82
CA ALA A 422 15.08 22.04 12.89
C ALA A 422 16.23 21.06 12.64
N LYS A 423 17.45 21.48 12.98
CA LYS A 423 18.61 20.60 12.94
C LYS A 423 18.40 19.42 13.89
N PRO A 424 18.51 18.16 13.44
CA PRO A 424 18.27 17.02 14.32
C PRO A 424 19.39 16.84 15.34
N GLU A 425 19.06 16.19 16.46
CA GLU A 425 20.03 15.62 17.40
C GLU A 425 20.14 14.12 17.11
N LEU A 426 21.15 13.71 16.34
CA LEU A 426 21.37 12.30 16.04
C LEU A 426 22.18 11.60 17.15
N PRO A 427 21.78 10.41 17.61
CA PRO A 427 22.54 9.64 18.59
C PRO A 427 23.99 9.38 18.15
N GLY A 428 24.95 9.62 19.03
CA GLY A 428 26.39 9.40 18.77
C GLY A 428 27.07 10.46 17.88
N LEU A 429 26.32 11.43 17.35
CA LEU A 429 26.85 12.55 16.58
C LEU A 429 26.70 13.85 17.39
N THR A 430 27.71 14.70 17.34
CA THR A 430 27.55 16.06 17.86
C THR A 430 26.61 16.85 16.96
N SER A 431 25.99 17.91 17.49
CA SER A 431 25.18 18.83 16.68
C SER A 431 25.98 19.40 15.49
N VAL A 432 27.31 19.51 15.59
CA VAL A 432 28.21 19.93 14.51
C VAL A 432 28.29 18.89 13.40
N LEU A 433 28.38 17.60 13.74
CA LEU A 433 28.50 16.50 12.77
C LEU A 433 27.16 16.08 12.17
N THR A 434 26.03 16.54 12.71
CA THR A 434 24.72 16.19 12.17
C THR A 434 24.50 16.87 10.83
N PRO A 435 24.28 16.12 9.73
CA PRO A 435 24.00 16.68 8.42
C PRO A 435 22.72 17.51 8.44
N THR A 436 22.70 18.55 7.63
CA THR A 436 21.54 19.41 7.37
C THR A 436 20.81 18.93 6.11
N LEU A 437 19.61 19.47 5.87
CA LEU A 437 18.88 19.22 4.64
C LEU A 437 19.67 19.61 3.38
N GLN A 438 20.47 20.68 3.46
CA GLN A 438 21.38 21.07 2.37
C GLN A 438 22.48 20.03 2.13
N ASP A 439 22.99 19.40 3.20
CA ASP A 439 23.95 18.31 3.07
C ASP A 439 23.31 17.09 2.40
N VAL A 440 22.03 16.81 2.65
CA VAL A 440 21.31 15.72 1.97
C VAL A 440 21.19 15.96 0.46
N TRP A 441 20.93 17.20 0.05
CA TRP A 441 20.82 17.58 -1.37
C TRP A 441 22.15 17.68 -2.09
N LYS A 442 23.25 17.84 -1.34
CA LYS A 442 24.59 17.95 -1.91
C LYS A 442 24.98 16.67 -2.65
N VAL A 443 25.48 16.83 -3.86
CA VAL A 443 25.98 15.75 -4.70
C VAL A 443 27.46 15.99 -4.95
N PRO A 444 28.34 15.19 -4.32
CA PRO A 444 29.79 15.37 -4.49
C PRO A 444 30.21 15.22 -5.95
N GLN A 445 31.06 16.14 -6.41
CA GLN A 445 31.61 16.11 -7.77
C GLN A 445 32.50 14.88 -8.05
N ALA A 446 32.96 14.18 -7.01
CA ALA A 446 33.76 12.96 -7.15
C ALA A 446 32.93 11.71 -7.51
N LEU A 447 31.59 11.79 -7.46
CA LEU A 447 30.73 10.67 -7.79
C LEU A 447 30.70 10.45 -9.30
N ASN A 448 30.74 9.18 -9.72
CA ASN A 448 30.43 8.82 -11.10
C ASN A 448 28.91 8.87 -11.36
N VAL A 449 28.52 8.71 -12.63
CA VAL A 449 27.11 8.82 -13.06
C VAL A 449 26.19 7.85 -12.30
N ASP A 450 26.60 6.60 -12.10
CA ASP A 450 25.80 5.59 -11.38
C ASP A 450 25.64 5.93 -9.89
N GLN A 451 26.69 6.44 -9.26
CA GLN A 451 26.65 6.89 -7.86
C GLN A 451 25.78 8.14 -7.69
N VAL A 452 25.82 9.08 -8.65
CA VAL A 452 24.93 10.24 -8.67
C VAL A 452 23.48 9.77 -8.78
N LEU A 453 23.19 8.84 -9.70
CA LEU A 453 21.85 8.30 -9.87
C LEU A 453 21.35 7.59 -8.61
N SER A 454 22.17 6.72 -8.03
CA SER A 454 21.84 6.02 -6.78
C SER A 454 21.50 7.01 -5.65
N LYS A 455 22.34 8.03 -5.44
CA LYS A 455 22.10 9.09 -4.45
C LYS A 455 20.78 9.82 -4.70
N VAL A 456 20.48 10.16 -5.95
CA VAL A 456 19.22 10.82 -6.31
C VAL A 456 18.02 9.91 -6.04
N VAL A 457 18.10 8.64 -6.44
CA VAL A 457 17.03 7.65 -6.21
C VAL A 457 16.78 7.46 -4.72
N GLU A 458 17.82 7.30 -3.92
CA GLU A 458 17.70 7.19 -2.46
C GLU A 458 17.04 8.42 -1.85
N SER A 459 17.50 9.62 -2.21
CA SER A 459 16.99 10.87 -1.63
C SER A 459 15.56 11.18 -2.06
N THR A 460 15.21 10.91 -3.32
CA THR A 460 13.83 11.07 -3.81
C THR A 460 12.88 10.01 -3.22
N THR A 461 13.33 8.77 -3.08
CA THR A 461 12.58 7.70 -2.39
C THR A 461 12.34 8.06 -0.92
N ASP A 462 13.36 8.60 -0.24
CA ASP A 462 13.25 9.02 1.15
C ASP A 462 12.20 10.13 1.32
N VAL A 463 12.27 11.18 0.48
CA VAL A 463 11.38 12.34 0.58
C VAL A 463 9.94 12.02 0.18
N LEU A 464 9.75 11.24 -0.89
CA LEU A 464 8.44 11.07 -1.52
C LEU A 464 7.64 9.84 -1.02
N PHE A 465 8.33 8.83 -0.48
CA PHE A 465 7.70 7.55 -0.10
C PHE A 465 8.00 7.16 1.35
N ASN A 466 9.28 7.06 1.71
CA ASN A 466 9.67 6.59 3.05
C ASN A 466 9.18 7.56 4.14
N LEU A 467 9.37 8.87 3.95
CA LEU A 467 8.98 9.87 4.92
C LEU A 467 7.45 9.87 5.15
N PRO A 468 6.58 10.00 4.13
CA PRO A 468 5.14 9.83 4.30
C PRO A 468 4.73 8.51 4.96
N ALA A 469 5.36 7.39 4.59
CA ALA A 469 5.07 6.07 5.17
C ALA A 469 5.40 5.99 6.66
N VAL A 470 6.58 6.48 7.07
CA VAL A 470 7.00 6.49 8.48
C VAL A 470 6.15 7.44 9.30
N LEU A 471 5.88 8.65 8.80
CA LEU A 471 5.02 9.61 9.51
C LEU A 471 3.60 9.06 9.69
N THR A 472 3.04 8.45 8.65
CA THR A 472 1.73 7.81 8.69
C THR A 472 1.68 6.71 9.76
N THR A 473 2.63 5.76 9.72
CA THR A 473 2.66 4.63 10.66
C THR A 473 2.88 5.07 12.10
N GLN A 474 3.68 6.11 12.35
CA GLN A 474 3.90 6.66 13.69
C GLN A 474 2.69 7.37 14.29
N VAL A 475 1.89 8.04 13.46
CA VAL A 475 0.68 8.71 13.93
C VAL A 475 -0.42 7.66 14.12
N TRP A 476 -0.55 6.72 13.18
CA TRP A 476 -1.51 5.62 13.26
C TRP A 476 -1.27 4.72 14.49
N SER A 477 -0.01 4.45 14.83
CA SER A 477 0.37 3.61 15.98
C SER A 477 -0.07 4.13 17.34
N ARG A 478 -0.45 5.41 17.44
CA ARG A 478 -1.01 6.00 18.67
C ARG A 478 -2.41 5.48 18.99
N LEU A 479 -3.14 5.07 17.96
CA LEU A 479 -4.53 4.60 18.08
C LEU A 479 -4.63 3.07 17.89
N ALA A 480 -3.89 2.50 16.93
CA ALA A 480 -3.98 1.10 16.58
C ALA A 480 -2.65 0.54 16.08
N PRO A 481 -2.41 -0.78 16.16
CA PRO A 481 -1.16 -1.37 15.69
C PRO A 481 -0.85 -1.00 14.24
N ALA A 482 0.34 -0.45 13.99
CA ALA A 482 0.79 -0.07 12.66
C ALA A 482 2.13 -0.75 12.37
N PHE A 483 2.23 -1.45 11.25
CA PHE A 483 3.38 -2.25 10.85
C PHE A 483 3.97 -1.68 9.57
N MET A 484 5.28 -1.86 9.38
CA MET A 484 5.98 -1.44 8.19
C MET A 484 6.66 -2.61 7.49
N TYR A 485 6.71 -2.59 6.16
CA TYR A 485 7.56 -3.48 5.37
C TYR A 485 8.35 -2.71 4.31
N SER A 486 9.46 -3.30 3.88
CA SER A 486 10.30 -2.87 2.76
C SER A 486 10.38 -4.04 1.79
N PHE A 487 9.90 -3.86 0.55
CA PHE A 487 10.09 -4.85 -0.50
C PHE A 487 11.49 -4.66 -1.09
N GLU A 488 12.37 -5.65 -0.85
CA GLU A 488 13.80 -5.55 -1.18
C GLU A 488 14.25 -6.57 -2.22
N TYR A 489 13.38 -7.51 -2.61
CA TYR A 489 13.73 -8.51 -3.60
C TYR A 489 13.90 -7.90 -4.98
N ASN A 490 15.10 -8.07 -5.51
CA ASN A 490 15.44 -7.70 -6.86
C ASN A 490 15.25 -8.88 -7.80
N GLY A 491 14.10 -8.91 -8.48
CA GLY A 491 13.85 -9.85 -9.57
C GLY A 491 14.63 -9.47 -10.83
N THR A 492 14.78 -10.40 -11.76
CA THR A 492 15.53 -10.18 -13.03
C THR A 492 14.98 -9.03 -13.89
N LYS A 493 13.70 -8.68 -13.73
CA LYS A 493 13.03 -7.59 -14.43
C LYS A 493 12.04 -6.93 -13.48
N SER A 494 11.95 -5.60 -13.53
CA SER A 494 10.87 -4.85 -12.91
C SER A 494 9.52 -5.34 -13.40
N LYS A 495 8.57 -5.49 -12.48
CA LYS A 495 7.19 -5.96 -12.71
C LYS A 495 6.17 -4.83 -12.69
N GLY A 496 6.49 -3.70 -12.05
CA GLY A 496 5.56 -2.56 -11.93
C GLY A 496 5.05 -2.05 -13.27
N ILE A 497 5.88 -2.08 -14.31
CA ILE A 497 5.50 -1.67 -15.68
C ILE A 497 4.37 -2.52 -16.29
N ASN A 498 4.07 -3.71 -15.79
CA ASN A 498 2.96 -4.50 -16.32
C ASN A 498 1.59 -3.98 -15.83
N PHE A 499 1.56 -3.26 -14.70
CA PHE A 499 0.33 -2.77 -14.07
C PHE A 499 0.18 -1.24 -14.16
N LEU A 500 1.32 -0.52 -14.15
CA LEU A 500 1.38 0.92 -13.93
C LEU A 500 1.74 1.74 -15.18
N LYS A 501 1.55 1.17 -16.38
CA LYS A 501 1.83 1.89 -17.63
C LYS A 501 1.07 3.22 -17.65
N GLY A 502 1.69 4.25 -18.25
CA GLY A 502 1.14 5.61 -18.31
C GLY A 502 1.46 6.48 -17.10
N LEU A 503 1.94 5.92 -15.98
CA LEU A 503 2.40 6.72 -14.85
C LEU A 503 3.86 7.18 -15.04
N PRO A 504 4.19 8.47 -14.84
CA PRO A 504 5.55 8.99 -14.99
C PRO A 504 6.59 8.33 -14.08
N ILE A 505 6.17 7.76 -12.95
CA ILE A 505 7.07 7.09 -12.00
C ILE A 505 7.60 5.73 -12.52
N VAL A 506 6.98 5.16 -13.56
CA VAL A 506 7.35 3.88 -14.14
C VAL A 506 7.85 4.07 -15.57
N SER A 507 9.11 3.69 -15.84
CA SER A 507 9.69 3.79 -17.18
C SER A 507 9.21 2.67 -18.09
N GLU A 508 8.92 3.01 -19.35
CA GLU A 508 8.65 2.05 -20.43
C GLU A 508 9.84 1.12 -20.73
N THR A 509 11.07 1.54 -20.39
CA THR A 509 12.32 0.79 -20.61
C THR A 509 12.85 0.11 -19.34
N ALA A 510 12.07 0.05 -18.25
CA ALA A 510 12.51 -0.44 -16.95
C ALA A 510 12.97 -1.91 -16.91
N HIS A 511 12.76 -2.69 -17.97
CA HIS A 511 13.19 -4.09 -18.02
C HIS A 511 14.71 -4.29 -17.96
N ASP A 512 15.51 -3.24 -18.19
CA ASP A 512 16.96 -3.34 -18.37
C ASP A 512 17.80 -2.91 -17.14
N LYS A 513 17.19 -2.65 -15.98
CA LYS A 513 17.91 -2.27 -14.74
C LYS A 513 18.01 -3.47 -13.76
N PRO A 514 19.07 -4.29 -13.81
CA PRO A 514 19.16 -5.55 -13.08
C PRO A 514 19.35 -5.42 -11.57
N GLU A 515 19.46 -4.22 -10.99
CA GLU A 515 19.70 -3.99 -9.55
C GLU A 515 18.66 -3.07 -8.88
N THR A 516 17.50 -2.88 -9.51
CA THR A 516 16.49 -1.93 -9.03
C THR A 516 15.18 -2.61 -8.64
N VAL A 517 14.74 -2.36 -7.40
CA VAL A 517 13.40 -2.70 -6.91
C VAL A 517 12.55 -1.44 -6.97
N GLY A 518 11.90 -1.24 -8.11
CA GLY A 518 11.17 -0.01 -8.43
C GLY A 518 9.71 -0.04 -8.01
N HIS A 519 9.06 1.12 -8.11
CA HIS A 519 7.64 1.30 -7.77
C HIS A 519 6.73 0.27 -8.45
N GLY A 520 5.93 -0.43 -7.64
CA GLY A 520 4.96 -1.42 -8.10
C GLY A 520 5.53 -2.81 -8.42
N ASP A 521 6.82 -3.06 -8.21
CA ASP A 521 7.40 -4.38 -8.43
C ASP A 521 6.74 -5.46 -7.56
N GLU A 522 6.36 -5.12 -6.33
CA GLU A 522 5.69 -6.01 -5.40
C GLU A 522 4.28 -6.43 -5.88
N ILE A 523 3.63 -5.64 -6.74
CA ILE A 523 2.33 -5.98 -7.33
C ILE A 523 2.44 -7.25 -8.18
N GLY A 524 3.53 -7.41 -8.95
CA GLY A 524 3.77 -8.61 -9.76
C GLY A 524 4.00 -9.88 -8.94
N TYR A 525 4.31 -9.73 -7.64
CA TYR A 525 4.40 -10.82 -6.69
C TYR A 525 3.07 -11.12 -5.99
N MET A 526 2.05 -10.28 -6.14
CA MET A 526 0.69 -10.52 -5.65
C MET A 526 -0.25 -11.03 -6.74
N PHE A 527 -0.13 -10.49 -7.96
CA PHE A 527 -1.05 -10.74 -9.07
C PHE A 527 -0.31 -11.31 -10.28
N ASP A 528 -1.02 -12.10 -11.07
CA ASP A 528 -0.64 -12.30 -12.48
C ASP A 528 -1.20 -11.12 -13.30
N ALA A 529 -0.42 -10.64 -14.29
CA ALA A 529 -0.79 -9.45 -15.04
C ALA A 529 -1.69 -9.80 -16.22
N ASN A 530 -2.75 -9.02 -16.38
CA ASN A 530 -3.53 -8.93 -17.60
C ASN A 530 -3.32 -7.55 -18.24
N ASP A 531 -3.65 -7.44 -19.53
CA ASP A 531 -3.82 -6.13 -20.15
C ASP A 531 -5.02 -5.37 -19.54
N ILE A 532 -5.22 -4.12 -19.95
CA ILE A 532 -6.27 -3.26 -19.37
C ILE A 532 -7.70 -3.78 -19.60
N PHE A 533 -7.88 -4.69 -20.56
CA PHE A 533 -9.16 -5.32 -20.89
C PHE A 533 -9.33 -6.70 -20.25
N GLY A 534 -8.33 -7.19 -19.51
CA GLY A 534 -8.38 -8.48 -18.81
C GLY A 534 -7.86 -9.66 -19.62
N ASN A 535 -7.14 -9.45 -20.72
CA ASN A 535 -6.48 -10.55 -21.43
C ASN A 535 -5.16 -10.93 -20.73
N PRO A 536 -4.90 -12.22 -20.44
CA PRO A 536 -3.67 -12.65 -19.79
C PRO A 536 -2.40 -12.28 -20.56
N MET A 537 -1.41 -11.73 -19.85
CA MET A 537 -0.07 -11.45 -20.37
C MET A 537 0.90 -12.58 -19.96
N GLU A 538 0.82 -13.71 -20.66
CA GLU A 538 1.53 -14.95 -20.31
C GLU A 538 3.06 -14.78 -20.14
N GLU A 539 3.67 -13.89 -20.91
CA GLU A 539 5.09 -13.56 -20.85
C GLU A 539 5.53 -12.88 -19.55
N THR A 540 4.59 -12.35 -18.78
CA THR A 540 4.84 -11.65 -17.51
C THR A 540 4.73 -12.55 -16.28
N ARG A 541 4.18 -13.77 -16.42
CA ARG A 541 3.97 -14.69 -15.31
C ARG A 541 5.29 -15.11 -14.67
N LEU A 542 5.29 -15.25 -13.35
CA LEU A 542 6.46 -15.68 -12.60
C LEU A 542 6.72 -17.18 -12.82
N THR A 543 7.92 -17.51 -13.30
CA THR A 543 8.34 -18.90 -13.59
C THR A 543 9.54 -19.35 -12.75
N SER A 544 10.36 -18.41 -12.27
CA SER A 544 11.51 -18.72 -11.42
C SER A 544 11.07 -19.24 -10.05
N ALA A 545 11.77 -20.27 -9.55
CA ALA A 545 11.53 -20.79 -8.21
C ALA A 545 11.76 -19.75 -7.10
N GLU A 546 12.70 -18.82 -7.30
CA GLU A 546 12.94 -17.73 -6.35
C GLU A 546 11.82 -16.69 -6.39
N ASP A 547 11.36 -16.32 -7.59
CA ASP A 547 10.24 -15.39 -7.76
C ASP A 547 8.96 -15.94 -7.09
N LEU A 548 8.66 -17.22 -7.31
CA LEU A 548 7.53 -17.90 -6.68
C LEU A 548 7.66 -17.98 -5.16
N LYS A 549 8.89 -18.14 -4.65
CA LYS A 549 9.15 -18.12 -3.20
C LYS A 549 8.89 -16.74 -2.60
N VAL A 550 9.30 -15.67 -3.28
CA VAL A 550 9.07 -14.29 -2.83
C VAL A 550 7.59 -13.93 -2.88
N ARG A 551 6.89 -14.33 -3.94
CA ARG A 551 5.41 -14.25 -4.05
C ARG A 551 4.74 -14.90 -2.84
N ASN A 552 5.14 -16.13 -2.51
CA ASN A 552 4.61 -16.82 -1.35
C ASN A 552 4.90 -16.07 -0.05
N ASN A 553 6.12 -15.59 0.17
CA ASN A 553 6.48 -14.82 1.36
C ASN A 553 5.63 -13.54 1.52
N LEU A 554 5.40 -12.80 0.42
CA LEU A 554 4.58 -11.60 0.41
C LEU A 554 3.11 -11.90 0.69
N ILE A 555 2.51 -12.84 -0.05
CA ILE A 555 1.09 -13.16 0.12
C ILE A 555 0.82 -13.78 1.49
N ASP A 556 1.70 -14.66 1.99
CA ASP A 556 1.56 -15.24 3.32
C ASP A 556 1.63 -14.16 4.40
N LEU A 557 2.49 -13.14 4.24
CA LEU A 557 2.53 -12.00 5.15
C LEU A 557 1.19 -11.24 5.15
N LEU A 558 0.60 -10.99 3.97
CA LEU A 558 -0.70 -10.34 3.85
C LEU A 558 -1.81 -11.16 4.51
N VAL A 559 -1.93 -12.45 4.17
CA VAL A 559 -2.93 -13.36 4.76
C VAL A 559 -2.76 -13.46 6.28
N LYS A 560 -1.51 -13.46 6.76
CA LYS A 560 -1.21 -13.44 8.20
C LYS A 560 -1.66 -12.14 8.85
N PHE A 561 -1.47 -10.99 8.21
CA PHE A 561 -1.97 -9.71 8.70
C PHE A 561 -3.49 -9.72 8.84
N ALA A 562 -4.21 -10.26 7.87
CA ALA A 562 -5.68 -10.41 7.91
C ALA A 562 -6.19 -11.36 9.00
N ASN A 563 -5.37 -12.34 9.42
CA ASN A 563 -5.71 -13.35 10.43
C ASN A 563 -5.06 -13.12 11.81
N LYS A 564 -4.42 -11.98 12.05
CA LYS A 564 -3.64 -11.69 13.27
C LYS A 564 -4.40 -11.96 14.58
N ASP A 565 -5.72 -11.74 14.61
CA ASP A 565 -6.52 -11.89 15.84
C ASP A 565 -6.78 -13.37 16.21
N LYS A 566 -6.43 -14.31 15.30
CA LYS A 566 -6.55 -15.76 15.51
C LYS A 566 -5.27 -16.40 16.07
N GLU A 567 -4.14 -15.69 16.20
CA GLU A 567 -2.92 -16.27 16.78
C GLU A 567 -3.02 -16.38 18.32
N GLU A 568 -2.93 -17.60 18.85
CA GLU A 568 -2.85 -17.87 20.29
C GLU A 568 -1.69 -17.05 20.92
N GLY A 569 -2.02 -16.17 21.88
CA GLY A 569 -1.04 -15.34 22.59
C GLY A 569 -0.70 -14.00 21.94
N GLY A 570 -1.31 -13.64 20.80
CA GLY A 570 -1.31 -12.26 20.25
C GLY A 570 0.05 -11.65 19.89
N LYS A 571 1.14 -12.43 19.91
CA LYS A 571 2.49 -11.99 19.57
C LYS A 571 2.99 -12.74 18.34
N SER A 572 2.62 -12.26 17.16
CA SER A 572 3.32 -12.64 15.95
C SER A 572 4.77 -12.16 16.05
N SER A 573 5.75 -13.07 15.97
CA SER A 573 7.17 -12.69 16.07
C SER A 573 7.62 -11.71 14.97
N ILE A 574 6.91 -11.69 13.85
CA ILE A 574 7.24 -10.87 12.67
C ILE A 574 6.58 -9.48 12.68
N PHE A 575 5.38 -9.35 13.25
CA PHE A 575 4.64 -8.09 13.28
C PHE A 575 4.93 -7.33 14.56
N GLN A 576 5.88 -6.39 14.49
CA GLN A 576 6.17 -5.46 15.56
C GLN A 576 5.55 -4.11 15.21
N SER A 577 4.62 -3.64 16.05
CA SER A 577 4.01 -2.32 15.81
C SER A 577 5.07 -1.24 15.95
N VAL A 578 5.03 -0.25 15.06
CA VAL A 578 5.74 1.01 15.21
C VAL A 578 5.38 1.60 16.57
N THR A 579 6.41 2.05 17.28
CA THR A 579 6.24 2.74 18.56
C THR A 579 6.84 4.13 18.43
N GLY A 580 6.48 5.06 19.30
CA GLY A 580 7.09 6.40 19.29
C GLY A 580 8.62 6.39 19.37
N LYS A 581 9.26 5.27 19.78
CA LYS A 581 10.71 5.12 19.93
C LYS A 581 11.43 4.49 18.73
N ALA A 582 10.76 3.66 17.95
CA ALA A 582 11.40 2.85 16.90
C ALA A 582 10.40 2.51 15.78
N THR A 583 10.93 2.39 14.56
CA THR A 583 10.17 1.96 13.38
C THR A 583 10.65 0.57 12.94
N PRO A 584 10.23 -0.51 13.63
CA PRO A 584 10.46 -1.87 13.17
C PRO A 584 9.81 -2.09 11.81
N PHE A 585 10.48 -2.84 10.95
CA PHE A 585 9.99 -3.16 9.62
C PHE A 585 10.39 -4.56 9.18
N ILE A 586 9.61 -5.10 8.24
CA ILE A 586 9.80 -6.43 7.66
C ILE A 586 10.44 -6.26 6.29
N LYS A 587 11.61 -6.84 6.07
CA LYS A 587 12.24 -6.97 4.76
C LYS A 587 11.63 -8.15 4.04
N ILE A 588 11.01 -7.90 2.89
CA ILE A 588 10.44 -8.91 2.02
C ILE A 588 11.47 -9.24 0.94
N ASP A 589 12.04 -10.44 1.06
CA ASP A 589 12.98 -11.04 0.12
C ASP A 589 12.68 -12.55 0.02
N THR A 590 13.58 -13.33 -0.57
CA THR A 590 13.64 -14.80 -0.52
C THR A 590 13.54 -15.37 0.90
N LYS A 591 13.81 -14.55 1.91
CA LYS A 591 13.49 -14.79 3.32
C LYS A 591 12.87 -13.52 3.92
N LEU A 592 11.84 -13.68 4.74
CA LEU A 592 11.33 -12.61 5.57
C LEU A 592 12.30 -12.34 6.73
N GLN A 593 12.69 -11.08 6.91
CA GLN A 593 13.58 -10.67 8.01
C GLN A 593 12.98 -9.45 8.71
N THR A 594 13.01 -9.42 10.04
CA THR A 594 12.66 -8.22 10.80
C THR A 594 13.92 -7.40 11.04
N SER A 595 13.82 -6.10 10.82
CA SER A 595 14.85 -5.13 11.17
C SER A 595 14.22 -3.98 11.94
N ASN A 596 15.04 -3.21 12.65
CA ASN A 596 14.59 -2.05 13.39
C ASN A 596 15.04 -0.77 12.66
N ASP A 597 14.36 0.32 12.96
CA ASP A 597 14.80 1.68 12.68
C ASP A 597 14.92 2.00 11.17
N PHE A 598 13.85 1.71 10.43
CA PHE A 598 13.73 1.98 9.00
C PHE A 598 14.19 3.40 8.65
N ARG A 599 15.32 3.50 7.91
CA ARG A 599 15.92 4.75 7.40
C ARG A 599 16.00 5.87 8.47
N PHE A 600 16.21 5.51 9.74
CA PHE A 600 16.05 6.45 10.87
C PHE A 600 16.93 7.70 10.73
N CYS A 601 18.20 7.52 10.36
CA CYS A 601 19.16 8.62 10.28
C CYS A 601 18.82 9.55 9.10
N GLU A 602 18.50 8.98 7.95
CA GLU A 602 18.14 9.69 6.73
C GLU A 602 16.86 10.52 6.95
N LEU A 603 15.81 9.90 7.49
CA LEU A 603 14.53 10.57 7.75
C LEU A 603 14.61 11.60 8.87
N SER A 604 15.47 11.39 9.88
CA SER A 604 15.73 12.40 10.92
C SER A 604 16.35 13.67 10.32
N VAL A 605 17.26 13.55 9.34
CA VAL A 605 17.85 14.70 8.63
C VAL A 605 16.82 15.46 7.80
N LEU A 606 15.80 14.77 7.28
CA LEU A 606 14.64 15.41 6.62
C LEU A 606 13.69 16.13 7.60
N GLY A 607 13.97 16.10 8.90
CA GLY A 607 13.18 16.77 9.92
C GLY A 607 12.08 15.94 10.53
N ALA A 608 11.97 14.64 10.20
CA ALA A 608 10.95 13.79 10.79
C ALA A 608 11.04 13.84 12.32
N SER A 609 9.90 14.02 13.00
CA SER A 609 9.86 14.06 14.46
C SER A 609 10.00 12.65 15.07
N LEU A 610 11.10 11.97 14.79
CA LEU A 610 11.43 10.66 15.33
C LEU A 610 12.01 10.83 16.74
N SER A 611 11.70 9.91 17.65
CA SER A 611 12.36 9.87 18.96
C SER A 611 13.81 9.38 18.79
N PRO A 612 14.79 10.01 19.45
CA PRO A 612 16.16 9.53 19.45
C PRO A 612 16.25 8.09 19.98
N LEU A 613 16.90 7.21 19.22
CA LEU A 613 17.20 5.84 19.65
C LEU A 613 18.43 5.81 20.55
N SER A 614 18.45 4.94 21.56
CA SER A 614 19.59 4.82 22.46
C SER A 614 20.78 4.07 21.86
N SER A 615 20.61 3.34 20.74
CA SER A 615 21.57 2.32 20.28
C SER A 615 21.94 2.38 18.79
N THR A 616 21.52 3.39 18.04
CA THR A 616 21.71 3.40 16.57
C THR A 616 22.92 4.20 16.16
N SER A 617 23.86 3.56 15.45
CA SER A 617 24.94 4.25 14.74
C SER A 617 24.49 4.62 13.34
N CYS A 618 24.69 5.88 12.93
CA CYS A 618 24.35 6.34 11.58
C CYS A 618 25.43 5.96 10.55
N ALA A 619 25.81 4.69 10.49
CA ALA A 619 26.84 4.19 9.58
C ALA A 619 26.49 4.47 8.09
N GLY A 620 25.21 4.50 7.73
CA GLY A 620 24.73 4.88 6.38
C GLY A 620 25.00 6.34 6.02
N LEU A 621 25.03 7.25 7.00
CA LEU A 621 25.54 8.61 6.83
C LEU A 621 27.07 8.62 6.66
N GLY A 622 27.77 7.51 6.80
CA GLY A 622 29.22 7.41 6.65
C GLY A 622 29.72 7.90 5.29
N ASN A 623 28.96 7.67 4.20
CA ASN A 623 29.27 8.26 2.89
C ASN A 623 29.13 9.79 2.92
N LEU A 624 28.06 10.31 3.53
CA LEU A 624 27.81 11.74 3.65
C LEU A 624 28.84 12.44 4.56
N LEU A 625 29.16 11.84 5.70
CA LEU A 625 30.13 12.31 6.70
C LEU A 625 31.57 12.18 6.21
N GLY A 626 31.91 11.09 5.53
CA GLY A 626 33.21 10.91 4.89
C GLY A 626 33.47 11.97 3.81
N GLN A 627 32.42 12.37 3.08
CA GLN A 627 32.48 13.45 2.09
C GLN A 627 32.60 14.83 2.74
N LEU A 628 31.88 15.11 3.83
CA LEU A 628 32.04 16.33 4.63
C LEU A 628 33.47 16.46 5.19
N GLY A 629 34.06 15.34 5.65
CA GLY A 629 35.45 15.29 6.12
C GLY A 629 36.48 15.59 5.03
N SER A 630 36.19 15.25 3.77
CA SER A 630 37.10 15.52 2.64
C SER A 630 37.14 16.99 2.19
N LEU A 631 36.16 17.80 2.58
CA LEU A 631 36.00 19.19 2.13
C LEU A 631 36.41 20.25 3.17
N GLY A 632 36.85 19.84 4.36
CA GLY A 632 37.30 20.76 5.41
C GLY A 632 38.74 20.49 5.82
N GLY A 633 39.70 21.18 5.21
CA GLY A 633 41.08 21.22 5.68
C GLY A 633 41.13 21.66 7.15
N GLY A 634 41.37 20.72 8.06
CA GLY A 634 41.58 21.01 9.49
C GLY A 634 40.93 20.07 10.50
N LEU A 635 39.97 19.21 10.12
CA LEU A 635 39.25 18.35 11.08
C LEU A 635 39.57 16.84 10.99
N GLY A 636 40.57 16.45 10.20
CA GLY A 636 41.03 15.05 10.11
C GLY A 636 41.54 14.45 11.42
N GLY A 637 41.95 15.28 12.40
CA GLY A 637 42.43 14.83 13.70
C GLY A 637 41.34 14.44 14.70
N THR A 638 40.12 14.97 14.58
CA THR A 638 39.01 14.68 15.50
C THR A 638 38.16 13.50 15.06
N LEU A 639 38.21 13.10 13.79
CA LEU A 639 37.45 11.95 13.25
C LEU A 639 38.02 10.58 13.67
N GLY A 640 39.29 10.50 14.06
CA GLY A 640 39.94 9.25 14.49
C GLY A 640 39.28 8.60 15.72
N GLY A 641 38.66 9.39 16.60
CA GLY A 641 37.88 8.90 17.75
C GLY A 641 36.43 8.58 17.44
N VAL A 642 35.88 9.10 16.34
CA VAL A 642 34.46 8.93 15.95
C VAL A 642 34.27 7.69 15.07
N GLY A 643 35.34 7.21 14.41
CA GLY A 643 35.31 6.04 13.53
C GLY A 643 34.88 4.72 14.20
N SER A 644 35.12 4.55 15.50
CA SER A 644 34.64 3.38 16.27
C SER A 644 33.15 3.46 16.60
N THR A 645 32.61 4.66 16.79
CA THR A 645 31.17 4.92 16.98
C THR A 645 30.40 4.88 15.66
N LEU A 646 31.06 5.19 14.54
CA LEU A 646 30.48 5.23 13.19
C LEU A 646 30.72 3.97 12.34
N GLY A 647 31.50 3.00 12.82
CA GLY A 647 31.78 1.76 12.09
C GLY A 647 32.63 1.93 10.82
N LEU A 648 33.42 3.00 10.71
CA LEU A 648 34.26 3.30 9.54
C LEU A 648 35.56 2.45 9.44
N GLY A 649 35.65 1.36 10.20
CA GLY A 649 36.80 0.45 10.23
C GLY A 649 36.77 -0.55 9.07
N GLY A 650 37.03 -0.09 7.85
CA GLY A 650 36.94 -0.94 6.66
C GLY A 650 37.97 -0.63 5.60
N ASN A 651 39.12 -1.30 5.69
CA ASN A 651 39.96 -1.71 4.56
C ASN A 651 40.69 -0.60 3.76
N GLY A 652 41.98 -0.40 4.04
CA GLY A 652 42.84 0.49 3.27
C GLY A 652 44.33 0.14 3.38
N GLY A 653 44.75 -0.89 2.64
CA GLY A 653 46.04 -0.95 1.95
C GLY A 653 47.32 -0.98 2.79
N GLY A 654 47.95 -2.17 2.80
CA GLY A 654 49.35 -2.31 3.13
C GLY A 654 50.25 -1.40 2.29
N GLY A 655 51.10 -0.64 2.98
CA GLY A 655 52.15 0.16 2.37
C GLY A 655 53.36 0.18 3.30
N LYS A 656 54.32 -0.72 3.04
CA LYS A 656 55.66 -0.71 3.62
C LYS A 656 56.31 0.66 3.44
N ARG A 657 56.81 1.25 4.53
CA ARG A 657 58.04 2.09 4.64
C ARG A 657 58.16 2.40 6.13
N GLY A 658 59.17 1.92 6.83
CA GLY A 658 60.58 2.22 6.59
C GLY A 658 60.98 3.19 7.70
N GLY A 659 61.80 2.71 8.64
CA GLY A 659 62.12 3.41 9.87
C GLY A 659 62.78 4.77 9.66
N LEU A 660 62.54 5.66 10.62
CA LEU A 660 63.40 6.78 10.92
C LEU A 660 63.31 7.02 12.43
N GLY A 661 64.35 6.58 13.12
CA GLY A 661 64.69 7.11 14.42
C GLY A 661 65.24 8.52 14.24
N LEU A 662 64.74 9.42 15.08
CA LEU A 662 65.32 10.70 15.50
C LEU A 662 64.68 10.88 16.89
N GLY A 663 65.40 10.81 17.99
CA GLY A 663 66.61 11.59 18.24
C GLY A 663 66.19 12.69 19.21
N ILE A 664 66.43 12.44 20.49
CA ILE A 664 66.12 13.29 21.64
C ILE A 664 66.86 14.62 21.52
N LEU A 665 66.11 15.72 21.43
CA LEU A 665 66.24 16.96 22.22
C LEU A 665 65.07 17.89 21.89
#